data_AF-A0A9P1FWV1-F1
#
_entry.id   AF-A0A9P1FWV1-F1
#
_cell.length_a   1.000
_cell.length_b   1.000
_cell.length_c   1.000
_cell.angle_alpha   90.00
_cell.angle_beta   90.00
_cell.angle_gamma   90.00
#
_symmetry.space_group_name_H-M   'P 1'
#
loop_
_entity.id
_entity.type
_entity.pdbx_description
1 polymer ?
#
loop_
_entity_poly.entity_id
_entity_poly.type
_entity_poly.pdbx_seq_one_letter_code
_entity_poly.pdbx_strand_id
1 'polypeptide(L)'
;MSIPAIPVILVAGVAVGAASFQIISISVLVLVLLLCGAIMTCFIVGQRSVHFLGQDEQLLVEGFTGMYVQNGPGTFILNPFTHRSASVRKAETLGTMDYLKVRHAVEGKERIEKGPQLFFLAPYEQIVERSKGLSLGSTEYALIKDLLTGERRIIKGPCMWFPGPHEDAQRGAAVSLSRTEYLIVEDQLTGEKATVKGPTVWFPGPFERSGSKMTAIALQDDEYIKVKDTSSGKKWVQQGKALVFPEPTWQVEGGVRQAWALKSYEYVRLVNKVTGKVESHRGEQTVFPGPDDELLDGQVMQLIDLKVHEYVKILDQSTGAIRVESGSQGSSKQVFLGPHDKVLDNGKKKAVEIDGEHAVLVRDKSSGQVRLVTEKQLFIPGPNESIEKVQDLVKLADHEALIVKNKDGEFQYFYGSDEKRAAGQPRSFFLEPYAEIVKLCWSKGRRRETRNLFIERFDCRAQFMSFEFNCRTSDNVKLILEGTFFWEVVDLPAMVKSTGDTSGDLCNHARSQFIRHVARVTLKEFMDSSHAIAKKVWEEDTSFYASRGVKIHSLEVTRYQCADSRTSEILEQIIQETTNRMNRLSQAESENEVSLFRTHGQIEQERLNGDLLAIKHKHSEAEAEVVGRAEANKVAAFIAGLEAKVPKLDDRISLWQVLRKNEALANISEGNASLYYTPSDVDLSIETKK
;
A
#
# COMPACT_ATOMS: atom_id res chain seq x y z
N MET A 1 -61.63 -84.49 44.99
CA MET A 1 -61.46 -85.65 44.09
C MET A 1 -62.19 -86.81 44.74
N SER A 2 -63.29 -87.22 44.10
CA SER A 2 -63.91 -88.55 44.09
C SER A 2 -63.59 -89.49 45.27
N ILE A 3 -64.59 -89.66 46.14
CA ILE A 3 -64.70 -90.77 47.09
C ILE A 3 -64.89 -92.06 46.27
N PRO A 4 -63.99 -93.06 46.34
CA PRO A 4 -64.31 -94.40 45.88
C PRO A 4 -64.92 -95.19 47.03
N ALA A 5 -66.15 -95.64 46.82
CA ALA A 5 -66.83 -96.62 47.64
C ALA A 5 -66.00 -97.92 47.70
N ILE A 6 -65.63 -98.33 48.91
CA ILE A 6 -65.10 -99.67 49.20
C ILE A 6 -66.27 -100.55 49.65
N PRO A 7 -66.39 -101.79 49.14
CA PRO A 7 -67.60 -102.59 49.21
C PRO A 7 -67.74 -103.32 50.55
N VAL A 8 -68.90 -103.15 51.18
CA VAL A 8 -69.34 -103.96 52.33
C VAL A 8 -69.93 -105.27 51.79
N ILE A 9 -69.08 -106.27 51.58
CA ILE A 9 -69.47 -107.68 51.50
C ILE A 9 -68.56 -108.45 52.47
N LEU A 10 -68.96 -108.54 53.75
CA LEU A 10 -68.67 -109.68 54.64
C LEU A 10 -69.27 -109.53 56.06
N VAL A 11 -70.58 -109.34 56.19
CA VAL A 11 -71.35 -109.94 57.32
C VAL A 11 -72.78 -110.25 56.82
N ALA A 12 -72.86 -111.11 55.80
CA ALA A 12 -74.06 -111.85 55.44
C ALA A 12 -73.61 -113.31 55.27
N GLY A 13 -73.49 -114.02 56.40
CA GLY A 13 -72.84 -115.32 56.42
C GLY A 13 -72.87 -116.05 57.75
N VAL A 14 -73.84 -115.79 58.64
CA VAL A 14 -74.34 -116.73 59.68
C VAL A 14 -75.79 -116.34 60.00
N ALA A 15 -76.74 -116.69 59.12
CA ALA A 15 -78.17 -116.62 59.47
C ALA A 15 -79.02 -117.55 58.59
N VAL A 16 -78.54 -118.75 58.24
CA VAL A 16 -79.37 -119.92 57.92
C VAL A 16 -78.59 -121.16 58.35
N GLY A 17 -79.04 -121.85 59.41
CA GLY A 17 -78.48 -123.14 59.81
C GLY A 17 -78.35 -123.39 61.32
N ALA A 18 -79.42 -123.19 62.09
CA ALA A 18 -79.85 -124.06 63.20
C ALA A 18 -80.98 -123.36 63.96
N ALA A 19 -82.21 -123.63 63.53
CA ALA A 19 -83.27 -123.83 64.50
C ALA A 19 -82.77 -124.86 65.55
N SER A 20 -83.23 -124.75 66.80
CA SER A 20 -82.72 -125.40 68.01
C SER A 20 -81.39 -124.83 68.55
N PHE A 21 -81.47 -123.86 69.47
CA PHE A 21 -80.86 -123.92 70.80
C PHE A 21 -81.29 -122.68 71.60
N GLN A 22 -82.03 -122.92 72.69
CA GLN A 22 -82.33 -121.93 73.71
C GLN A 22 -81.04 -121.52 74.45
N ILE A 23 -81.02 -120.24 74.88
CA ILE A 23 -80.09 -119.62 75.86
C ILE A 23 -78.71 -119.21 75.31
N ILE A 24 -78.63 -117.98 74.77
CA ILE A 24 -77.41 -117.15 74.82
C ILE A 24 -77.72 -115.96 75.72
N SER A 25 -76.97 -115.86 76.82
CA SER A 25 -77.16 -114.87 77.89
C SER A 25 -76.93 -113.43 77.43
N ILE A 26 -77.75 -112.48 77.93
CA ILE A 26 -77.62 -111.02 77.74
C ILE A 26 -76.18 -110.53 78.03
N SER A 27 -75.45 -111.19 78.92
CA SER A 27 -74.04 -110.88 79.24
C SER A 27 -73.11 -110.95 78.01
N VAL A 28 -73.37 -111.88 77.07
CA VAL A 28 -72.51 -112.08 75.90
C VAL A 28 -72.77 -110.99 74.84
N LEU A 29 -74.00 -110.54 74.69
CA LEU A 29 -74.36 -109.45 73.77
C LEU A 29 -73.80 -108.09 74.23
N VAL A 30 -73.82 -107.82 75.55
CA VAL A 30 -73.24 -106.60 76.14
C VAL A 30 -71.72 -106.60 76.00
N LEU A 31 -71.05 -107.75 76.15
CA LEU A 31 -69.61 -107.86 75.96
C LEU A 31 -69.20 -107.53 74.51
N VAL A 32 -69.97 -108.00 73.51
CA VAL A 32 -69.71 -107.72 72.09
C VAL A 32 -69.93 -106.24 71.74
N LEU A 33 -70.98 -105.60 72.28
CA LEU A 33 -71.21 -104.17 72.09
C LEU A 33 -70.15 -103.30 72.79
N LEU A 34 -69.70 -103.68 73.99
CA LEU A 34 -68.60 -103.01 74.68
C LEU A 34 -67.26 -103.20 73.94
N LEU A 35 -67.01 -104.38 73.37
CA LEU A 35 -65.84 -104.61 72.52
C LEU A 35 -65.92 -103.78 71.23
N CYS A 36 -67.05 -103.75 70.54
CA CYS A 36 -67.24 -102.92 69.35
C CYS A 36 -67.12 -101.42 69.67
N GLY A 37 -67.70 -100.97 70.80
CA GLY A 37 -67.57 -99.61 71.29
C GLY A 37 -66.12 -99.25 71.64
N ALA A 38 -65.42 -100.13 72.37
CA ALA A 38 -64.01 -99.97 72.70
C ALA A 38 -63.11 -99.95 71.46
N ILE A 39 -63.36 -100.82 70.49
CA ILE A 39 -62.65 -100.86 69.21
C ILE A 39 -62.93 -99.59 68.42
N MET A 40 -64.16 -99.08 68.39
CA MET A 40 -64.52 -97.85 67.69
C MET A 40 -63.93 -96.60 68.37
N THR A 41 -63.90 -96.53 69.70
CA THR A 41 -63.20 -95.46 70.44
C THR A 41 -61.69 -95.55 70.23
N CYS A 42 -61.09 -96.75 70.24
CA CYS A 42 -59.67 -96.94 69.94
C CYS A 42 -59.35 -96.58 68.48
N PHE A 43 -60.25 -96.82 67.53
CA PHE A 43 -60.08 -96.46 66.13
C PHE A 43 -60.18 -94.94 65.92
N ILE A 44 -61.11 -94.25 66.57
CA ILE A 44 -61.25 -92.78 66.50
C ILE A 44 -60.06 -92.08 67.19
N VAL A 45 -59.61 -92.59 68.34
CA VAL A 45 -58.43 -92.09 69.06
C VAL A 45 -57.14 -92.41 68.27
N GLY A 46 -57.08 -93.58 67.63
CA GLY A 46 -56.00 -93.98 66.74
C GLY A 46 -55.89 -93.11 65.50
N GLN A 47 -57.01 -92.79 64.82
CA GLN A 47 -57.01 -91.91 63.65
C GLN A 47 -56.61 -90.47 63.97
N ARG A 48 -56.87 -89.98 65.19
CA ARG A 48 -56.38 -88.67 65.64
C ARG A 48 -54.90 -88.64 66.03
N SER A 49 -54.28 -89.81 66.20
CA SER A 49 -52.93 -89.95 66.72
C SER A 49 -51.88 -90.14 65.62
N VAL A 50 -52.29 -90.46 64.38
CA VAL A 50 -51.38 -90.71 63.26
C VAL A 50 -51.46 -89.55 62.27
N HIS A 51 -50.35 -88.84 62.09
CA HIS A 51 -50.22 -87.77 61.10
C HIS A 51 -49.17 -88.16 60.05
N PHE A 52 -49.58 -88.11 58.79
CA PHE A 52 -48.69 -88.29 57.65
C PHE A 52 -48.29 -86.91 57.16
N LEU A 53 -47.00 -86.58 57.27
CA LEU A 53 -46.47 -85.31 56.83
C LEU A 53 -45.74 -85.48 55.50
N GLY A 54 -46.12 -84.68 54.51
CA GLY A 54 -45.34 -84.45 53.30
C GLY A 54 -44.00 -83.78 53.57
N GLN A 55 -43.14 -83.68 52.54
CA GLN A 55 -41.82 -83.05 52.65
C GLN A 55 -41.89 -81.53 52.92
N ASP A 56 -43.00 -80.88 52.58
CA ASP A 56 -43.31 -79.47 52.81
C ASP A 56 -44.27 -79.23 53.99
N GLU A 57 -44.54 -80.27 54.80
CA GLU A 57 -45.49 -80.20 55.90
C GLU A 57 -44.79 -80.38 57.26
N GLN A 58 -45.31 -79.67 58.26
CA GLN A 58 -44.82 -79.64 59.62
C GLN A 58 -45.97 -79.85 60.59
N LEU A 59 -45.78 -80.74 61.55
CA LEU A 59 -46.74 -80.98 62.62
C LEU A 59 -46.36 -80.11 63.81
N LEU A 60 -47.22 -79.14 64.13
CA LEU A 60 -47.12 -78.35 65.34
C LEU A 60 -47.96 -79.02 66.42
N VAL A 61 -47.30 -79.42 67.50
CA VAL A 61 -47.92 -80.12 68.63
C VAL A 61 -47.93 -79.21 69.85
N GLU A 62 -49.12 -78.90 70.33
CA GLU A 62 -49.32 -78.18 71.58
C GLU A 62 -49.39 -79.19 72.72
N GLY A 63 -48.29 -79.36 73.46
CA GLY A 63 -48.25 -80.17 74.68
C GLY A 63 -48.82 -79.42 75.90
N PHE A 64 -48.88 -80.11 77.04
CA PHE A 64 -49.29 -79.47 78.31
C PHE A 64 -48.21 -78.57 78.92
N THR A 65 -46.93 -78.77 78.56
CA THR A 65 -45.76 -78.05 79.11
C THR A 65 -45.08 -77.12 78.11
N GLY A 66 -45.43 -77.19 76.82
CA GLY A 66 -44.81 -76.38 75.77
C GLY A 66 -45.25 -76.80 74.37
N MET A 67 -44.87 -76.01 73.37
CA MET A 67 -45.09 -76.30 71.96
C MET A 67 -43.82 -76.85 71.35
N TYR A 68 -43.92 -77.88 70.53
CA TYR A 68 -42.81 -78.39 69.73
C TYR A 68 -43.27 -78.72 68.31
N VAL A 69 -42.32 -78.78 67.39
CA VAL A 69 -42.57 -79.03 65.97
C VAL A 69 -41.86 -80.28 65.49
N GLN A 70 -42.47 -80.99 64.54
CA GLN A 70 -41.87 -82.10 63.82
C GLN A 70 -41.99 -81.84 62.32
N ASN A 71 -40.84 -81.79 61.63
CA ASN A 71 -40.78 -81.54 60.19
C ASN A 71 -40.90 -82.86 59.43
N GLY A 72 -41.66 -82.87 58.32
CA GLY A 72 -41.71 -84.02 57.42
C GLY A 72 -40.44 -84.18 56.56
N PRO A 73 -40.38 -85.22 55.71
CA PRO A 73 -41.41 -86.24 55.51
C PRO A 73 -41.32 -87.35 56.58
N GLY A 74 -42.47 -87.82 57.06
CA GLY A 74 -42.52 -88.91 58.04
C GLY A 74 -43.93 -89.18 58.58
N THR A 75 -44.14 -90.38 59.11
CA THR A 75 -45.36 -90.73 59.83
C THR A 75 -45.09 -90.54 61.32
N PHE A 76 -45.80 -89.60 61.93
CA PHE A 76 -45.63 -89.29 63.35
C PHE A 76 -46.84 -89.79 64.12
N ILE A 77 -46.58 -90.64 65.11
CA ILE A 77 -47.59 -91.18 66.02
C ILE A 77 -47.50 -90.39 67.32
N LEU A 78 -48.47 -89.54 67.58
CA LEU A 78 -48.58 -88.77 68.82
C LEU A 78 -49.38 -89.57 69.85
N ASN A 79 -48.93 -89.58 71.10
CA ASN A 79 -49.72 -90.20 72.16
C ASN A 79 -50.94 -89.31 72.49
N PRO A 80 -52.18 -89.82 72.37
CA PRO A 80 -53.41 -89.04 72.51
C PRO A 80 -53.62 -88.40 73.89
N PHE A 81 -52.87 -88.82 74.92
CA PHE A 81 -52.95 -88.24 76.27
C PHE A 81 -51.89 -87.18 76.57
N THR A 82 -50.96 -86.91 75.64
CA THR A 82 -49.78 -86.07 75.90
C THR A 82 -49.81 -84.70 75.21
N HIS A 83 -50.81 -84.45 74.36
CA HIS A 83 -50.95 -83.21 73.63
C HIS A 83 -52.40 -82.71 73.65
N ARG A 84 -52.57 -81.39 73.66
CA ARG A 84 -53.86 -80.70 73.68
C ARG A 84 -54.42 -80.53 72.27
N SER A 85 -53.55 -80.17 71.34
CA SER A 85 -53.90 -80.01 69.93
C SER A 85 -52.68 -80.36 69.06
N ALA A 86 -52.94 -80.86 67.86
CA ALA A 86 -51.93 -81.05 66.84
C ALA A 86 -52.48 -80.45 65.54
N SER A 87 -51.69 -79.62 64.87
CA SER A 87 -52.07 -78.99 63.61
C SER A 87 -50.97 -79.14 62.59
N VAL A 88 -51.35 -79.51 61.37
CA VAL A 88 -50.42 -79.56 60.23
C VAL A 88 -50.34 -78.17 59.62
N ARG A 89 -49.13 -77.64 59.48
CA ARG A 89 -48.83 -76.38 58.80
C ARG A 89 -47.87 -76.65 57.66
N LYS A 90 -47.98 -75.88 56.58
CA LYS A 90 -47.04 -75.96 55.46
C LYS A 90 -45.82 -75.09 55.71
N ALA A 91 -44.66 -75.58 55.28
CA ALA A 91 -43.44 -74.80 55.22
C ALA A 91 -43.58 -73.70 54.18
N GLU A 92 -42.91 -72.57 54.42
CA GLU A 92 -42.88 -71.46 53.48
C GLU A 92 -41.71 -71.64 52.52
N THR A 93 -42.01 -71.75 51.23
CA THR A 93 -40.97 -71.83 50.20
C THR A 93 -40.45 -70.42 49.92
N LEU A 94 -39.20 -70.16 50.31
CA LEU A 94 -38.53 -68.90 50.01
C LEU A 94 -37.70 -69.05 48.74
N GLY A 95 -38.06 -68.28 47.71
CA GLY A 95 -37.22 -68.12 46.53
C GLY A 95 -35.95 -67.35 46.85
N THR A 96 -35.00 -67.33 45.92
CA THR A 96 -33.68 -66.67 46.10
C THR A 96 -33.78 -65.19 46.45
N MET A 97 -34.87 -64.52 46.06
CA MET A 97 -35.10 -63.09 46.33
C MET A 97 -36.03 -62.81 47.51
N ASP A 98 -36.65 -63.83 48.07
CA ASP A 98 -37.68 -63.65 49.09
C ASP A 98 -37.06 -63.69 50.49
N TYR A 99 -37.60 -62.88 51.40
CA TYR A 99 -37.29 -62.97 52.82
C TYR A 99 -38.56 -62.89 53.66
N LEU A 100 -38.51 -63.49 54.85
CA LEU A 100 -39.55 -63.38 55.85
C LEU A 100 -39.03 -62.63 57.06
N LYS A 101 -39.84 -61.70 57.55
CA LYS A 101 -39.67 -61.14 58.88
C LYS A 101 -40.43 -62.03 59.86
N VAL A 102 -39.71 -62.72 60.73
CA VAL A 102 -40.26 -63.66 61.70
C VAL A 102 -40.09 -63.08 63.10
N ARG A 103 -41.17 -63.08 63.87
CA ARG A 103 -41.18 -62.65 65.26
C ARG A 103 -41.47 -63.83 66.16
N HIS A 104 -40.66 -64.01 67.20
CA HIS A 104 -40.93 -64.99 68.25
C HIS A 104 -42.02 -64.44 69.17
N ALA A 105 -43.18 -65.10 69.24
CA ALA A 105 -44.35 -64.63 69.97
C ALA A 105 -44.13 -64.48 71.49
N VAL A 106 -43.21 -65.26 72.06
CA VAL A 106 -42.89 -65.25 73.50
C VAL A 106 -41.75 -64.28 73.84
N GLU A 107 -40.74 -64.19 72.97
CA GLU A 107 -39.54 -63.37 73.26
C GLU A 107 -39.64 -61.96 72.66
N GLY A 108 -40.58 -61.72 71.75
CA GLY A 108 -40.72 -60.47 70.99
C GLY A 108 -39.60 -60.21 69.97
N LYS A 109 -38.55 -61.04 69.95
CA LYS A 109 -37.40 -60.88 69.04
C LYS A 109 -37.81 -61.07 67.59
N GLU A 110 -37.41 -60.13 66.75
CA GLU A 110 -37.60 -60.18 65.30
C GLU A 110 -36.29 -60.58 64.62
N ARG A 111 -36.37 -61.49 63.66
CA ARG A 111 -35.25 -61.85 62.78
C ARG A 111 -35.70 -62.01 61.34
N ILE A 112 -34.74 -61.99 60.44
CA ILE A 112 -34.98 -62.03 59.00
C ILE A 112 -34.44 -63.35 58.46
N GLU A 113 -35.32 -64.14 57.86
CA GLU A 113 -35.00 -65.43 57.24
C GLU A 113 -34.92 -65.25 55.73
N LYS A 114 -33.81 -65.67 55.13
CA LYS A 114 -33.45 -65.40 53.72
C LYS A 114 -33.57 -66.68 52.90
N GLY A 115 -34.07 -66.58 51.66
CA GLY A 115 -34.02 -67.69 50.71
C GLY A 115 -32.63 -67.91 50.08
N PRO A 116 -32.46 -68.96 49.24
CA PRO A 116 -33.46 -69.97 48.91
C PRO A 116 -33.48 -71.09 49.96
N GLN A 117 -34.59 -71.23 50.67
CA GLN A 117 -34.77 -72.32 51.64
C GLN A 117 -36.26 -72.66 51.79
N LEU A 118 -36.53 -73.92 52.12
CA LEU A 118 -37.84 -74.35 52.59
C LEU A 118 -37.90 -74.06 54.09
N PHE A 119 -38.53 -72.95 54.47
CA PHE A 119 -38.50 -72.44 55.84
C PHE A 119 -39.62 -73.04 56.69
N PHE A 120 -39.22 -73.70 57.77
CA PHE A 120 -40.12 -74.27 58.78
C PHE A 120 -40.16 -73.35 60.00
N LEU A 121 -41.35 -72.94 60.42
CA LEU A 121 -41.52 -72.09 61.61
C LEU A 121 -41.18 -72.88 62.88
N ALA A 122 -40.46 -72.25 63.80
CA ALA A 122 -40.29 -72.81 65.14
C ALA A 122 -41.61 -72.72 65.96
N PRO A 123 -41.74 -73.41 67.11
CA PRO A 123 -43.02 -73.58 67.81
C PRO A 123 -43.74 -72.29 68.22
N TYR A 124 -43.00 -71.19 68.41
CA TYR A 124 -43.55 -69.89 68.81
C TYR A 124 -43.30 -68.79 67.78
N GLU A 125 -42.93 -69.13 66.55
CA GLU A 125 -42.63 -68.15 65.51
C GLU A 125 -43.88 -67.75 64.73
N GLN A 126 -44.00 -66.46 64.44
CA GLN A 126 -45.05 -65.88 63.62
C GLN A 126 -44.44 -65.02 62.51
N ILE A 127 -45.00 -65.11 61.32
CA ILE A 127 -44.59 -64.29 60.17
C ILE A 127 -45.23 -62.92 60.30
N VAL A 128 -44.40 -61.88 60.40
CA VAL A 128 -44.83 -60.48 60.47
C VAL A 128 -45.00 -59.91 59.07
N GLU A 129 -44.03 -60.17 58.19
CA GLU A 129 -43.98 -59.58 56.86
C GLU A 129 -43.35 -60.55 55.86
N ARG A 130 -43.88 -60.53 54.62
CA ARG A 130 -43.34 -61.24 53.46
C ARG A 130 -42.94 -60.21 52.42
N SER A 131 -41.67 -60.17 52.05
CA SER A 131 -41.18 -59.18 51.08
C SER A 131 -39.97 -59.71 50.31
N LYS A 132 -39.48 -58.91 49.37
CA LYS A 132 -38.35 -59.26 48.51
C LYS A 132 -37.13 -58.42 48.87
N GLY A 133 -35.96 -59.06 48.84
CA GLY A 133 -34.69 -58.39 49.00
C GLY A 133 -34.49 -57.31 47.93
N LEU A 134 -33.76 -56.26 48.28
CA LEU A 134 -33.43 -55.19 47.37
C LEU A 134 -32.27 -55.65 46.48
N SER A 135 -32.57 -55.91 45.20
CA SER A 135 -31.54 -56.22 44.20
C SER A 135 -30.89 -54.92 43.73
N LEU A 136 -29.60 -54.77 43.99
CA LEU A 136 -28.80 -53.62 43.56
C LEU A 136 -27.96 -54.00 42.33
N GLY A 137 -28.08 -53.22 41.26
CA GLY A 137 -27.18 -53.30 40.11
C GLY A 137 -25.77 -52.78 40.42
N SER A 138 -24.82 -52.94 39.49
CA SER A 138 -23.43 -52.48 39.64
C SER A 138 -23.28 -50.96 39.73
N THR A 139 -24.29 -50.20 39.32
CA THR A 139 -24.35 -48.73 39.35
C THR A 139 -25.37 -48.21 40.37
N GLU A 140 -25.78 -49.06 41.31
CA GLU A 140 -26.80 -48.73 42.30
C GLU A 140 -26.27 -48.98 43.71
N TYR A 141 -26.83 -48.25 44.67
CA TYR A 141 -26.53 -48.43 46.08
C TYR A 141 -27.79 -48.34 46.92
N ALA A 142 -27.72 -48.88 48.14
CA ALA A 142 -28.73 -48.69 49.17
C ALA A 142 -28.14 -47.85 50.30
N LEU A 143 -28.79 -46.73 50.61
CA LEU A 143 -28.55 -45.99 51.84
C LEU A 143 -29.39 -46.65 52.93
N ILE A 144 -28.72 -47.35 53.84
CA ILE A 144 -29.34 -48.05 54.96
C ILE A 144 -29.36 -47.11 56.14
N LYS A 145 -30.53 -47.00 56.76
CA LYS A 145 -30.70 -46.35 58.05
C LYS A 145 -31.17 -47.38 59.06
N ASP A 146 -30.38 -47.57 60.11
CA ASP A 146 -30.84 -48.30 61.30
C ASP A 146 -31.84 -47.41 62.05
N LEU A 147 -33.06 -47.93 62.23
CA LEU A 147 -34.17 -47.22 62.88
C LEU A 147 -34.01 -47.14 64.40
N LEU A 148 -33.19 -48.01 65.02
CA LEU A 148 -32.91 -47.96 66.46
C LEU A 148 -31.78 -46.99 66.80
N THR A 149 -30.66 -47.08 66.08
CA THR A 149 -29.45 -46.30 66.37
C THR A 149 -29.39 -44.99 65.58
N GLY A 150 -30.12 -44.88 64.47
CA GLY A 150 -30.03 -43.77 63.52
C GLY A 150 -28.79 -43.83 62.61
N GLU A 151 -27.95 -44.86 62.75
CA GLU A 151 -26.72 -45.02 61.97
C GLU A 151 -27.05 -45.17 60.48
N ARG A 152 -26.27 -44.47 59.65
CA ARG A 152 -26.40 -44.51 58.19
C ARG A 152 -25.17 -45.16 57.57
N ARG A 153 -25.39 -46.11 56.66
CA ARG A 153 -24.31 -46.75 55.89
C ARG A 153 -24.76 -47.03 54.47
N ILE A 154 -23.80 -47.21 53.57
CA ILE A 154 -24.08 -47.43 52.15
C ILE A 154 -23.58 -48.79 51.72
N ILE A 155 -24.48 -49.56 51.08
CA ILE A 155 -24.15 -50.84 50.45
C ILE A 155 -24.13 -50.64 48.94
N LYS A 156 -23.00 -50.95 48.33
CA LYS A 156 -22.76 -50.83 46.89
C LYS A 156 -23.12 -52.15 46.21
N GLY A 157 -23.78 -52.10 45.06
CA GLY A 157 -23.99 -53.30 44.24
C GLY A 157 -22.73 -53.75 43.50
N PRO A 158 -22.80 -54.85 42.72
CA PRO A 158 -23.98 -55.69 42.51
C PRO A 158 -24.16 -56.69 43.65
N CYS A 159 -25.26 -56.58 44.39
CA CYS A 159 -25.56 -57.52 45.45
C CYS A 159 -27.06 -57.57 45.73
N MET A 160 -27.51 -58.67 46.32
CA MET A 160 -28.84 -58.78 46.88
C MET A 160 -28.78 -58.40 48.36
N TRP A 161 -29.40 -57.28 48.70
CA TRP A 161 -29.44 -56.82 50.08
C TRP A 161 -30.76 -57.23 50.74
N PHE A 162 -30.67 -57.71 51.98
CA PHE A 162 -31.81 -58.05 52.81
C PHE A 162 -31.77 -57.17 54.07
N PRO A 163 -32.89 -56.53 54.45
CA PRO A 163 -32.92 -55.68 55.63
C PRO A 163 -32.66 -56.48 56.91
N GLY A 164 -31.99 -55.85 57.88
CA GLY A 164 -32.04 -56.27 59.27
C GLY A 164 -33.40 -55.98 59.93
N PRO A 165 -33.66 -56.47 61.16
CA PRO A 165 -34.96 -56.35 61.83
C PRO A 165 -35.47 -54.91 61.99
N HIS A 166 -34.56 -53.94 62.06
CA HIS A 166 -34.83 -52.52 62.24
C HIS A 166 -34.11 -51.65 61.20
N GLU A 167 -33.82 -52.21 60.03
CA GLU A 167 -33.15 -51.45 58.97
C GLU A 167 -34.12 -51.09 57.87
N ASP A 168 -34.05 -49.85 57.43
CA ASP A 168 -34.75 -49.37 56.24
C ASP A 168 -33.72 -48.97 55.18
N ALA A 169 -34.07 -49.10 53.90
CA ALA A 169 -33.18 -48.82 52.80
C ALA A 169 -33.82 -47.93 51.75
N GLN A 170 -33.07 -46.90 51.34
CA GLN A 170 -33.40 -46.06 50.20
C GLN A 170 -32.47 -46.38 49.03
N ARG A 171 -33.04 -46.70 47.88
CA ARG A 171 -32.29 -46.97 46.65
C ARG A 171 -31.77 -45.67 46.05
N GLY A 172 -30.49 -45.63 45.73
CA GLY A 172 -29.84 -44.54 45.03
C GLY A 172 -29.06 -45.03 43.80
N ALA A 173 -28.82 -44.12 42.87
CA ALA A 173 -28.00 -44.37 41.67
C ALA A 173 -26.61 -43.76 41.86
N ALA A 174 -25.58 -44.55 41.54
CA ALA A 174 -24.20 -44.09 41.55
C ALA A 174 -23.93 -43.12 40.39
N VAL A 175 -22.98 -42.21 40.58
CA VAL A 175 -22.61 -41.23 39.55
C VAL A 175 -21.41 -41.76 38.78
N SER A 176 -21.65 -42.23 37.56
CA SER A 176 -20.57 -42.64 36.65
C SER A 176 -19.91 -41.41 36.03
N LEU A 177 -18.60 -41.28 36.19
CA LEU A 177 -17.76 -40.24 35.60
C LEU A 177 -16.84 -40.85 34.54
N SER A 178 -16.86 -40.27 33.34
CA SER A 178 -15.87 -40.55 32.29
C SER A 178 -14.51 -39.91 32.60
N ARG A 179 -13.48 -40.20 31.78
CA ARG A 179 -12.12 -39.66 31.95
C ARG A 179 -12.03 -38.14 31.95
N THR A 180 -13.00 -37.46 31.34
CA THR A 180 -13.05 -36.00 31.21
C THR A 180 -14.08 -35.36 32.14
N GLU A 181 -14.72 -36.13 33.01
CA GLU A 181 -15.73 -35.63 33.93
C GLU A 181 -15.22 -35.67 35.36
N TYR A 182 -15.72 -34.72 36.15
CA TYR A 182 -15.54 -34.69 37.59
C TYR A 182 -16.82 -34.23 38.28
N LEU A 183 -16.87 -34.43 39.58
CA LEU A 183 -17.91 -33.86 40.43
C LEU A 183 -17.27 -33.30 41.69
N ILE A 184 -17.86 -32.25 42.23
CA ILE A 184 -17.50 -31.73 43.55
C ILE A 184 -18.44 -32.37 44.56
N VAL A 185 -17.88 -33.09 45.53
CA VAL A 185 -18.62 -33.62 46.68
C VAL A 185 -18.52 -32.64 47.84
N GLU A 186 -19.57 -32.58 48.63
CA GLU A 186 -19.59 -31.87 49.90
C GLU A 186 -20.00 -32.86 50.99
N ASP A 187 -19.15 -33.01 52.01
CA ASP A 187 -19.52 -33.71 53.23
C ASP A 187 -20.42 -32.80 54.07
N GLN A 188 -21.66 -33.24 54.32
CA GLN A 188 -22.65 -32.46 55.06
C GLN A 188 -22.34 -32.32 56.56
N LEU A 189 -21.47 -33.15 57.12
CA LEU A 189 -21.07 -33.04 58.54
C LEU A 189 -19.98 -31.99 58.73
N THR A 190 -18.96 -32.02 57.88
CA THR A 190 -17.77 -31.16 58.00
C THR A 190 -17.87 -29.89 57.15
N GLY A 191 -18.70 -29.89 56.11
CA GLY A 191 -18.74 -28.86 55.06
C GLY A 191 -17.55 -28.93 54.10
N GLU A 192 -16.70 -29.95 54.22
CA GLU A 192 -15.52 -30.10 53.39
C GLU A 192 -15.92 -30.44 51.95
N LYS A 193 -15.32 -29.73 50.99
CA LYS A 193 -15.56 -29.95 49.56
C LYS A 193 -14.35 -30.61 48.93
N ALA A 194 -14.57 -31.67 48.17
CA ALA A 194 -13.52 -32.39 47.46
C ALA A 194 -13.89 -32.65 45.99
N THR A 195 -12.90 -32.66 45.11
CA THR A 195 -13.10 -32.98 43.69
C THR A 195 -12.84 -34.46 43.42
N VAL A 196 -13.85 -35.16 42.93
CA VAL A 196 -13.75 -36.57 42.50
C VAL A 196 -13.56 -36.62 40.99
N LYS A 197 -12.42 -37.16 40.55
CA LYS A 197 -11.99 -37.20 39.15
C LYS A 197 -12.34 -38.56 38.53
N GLY A 198 -12.82 -38.55 37.28
CA GLY A 198 -13.02 -39.79 36.53
C GLY A 198 -11.70 -40.37 35.96
N PRO A 199 -11.72 -41.58 35.38
CA PRO A 199 -12.87 -42.45 35.17
C PRO A 199 -13.20 -43.28 36.42
N THR A 200 -14.32 -42.97 37.08
CA THR A 200 -14.69 -43.60 38.35
C THR A 200 -16.22 -43.67 38.47
N VAL A 201 -16.75 -44.76 39.01
CA VAL A 201 -18.14 -44.82 39.47
C VAL A 201 -18.14 -44.36 40.93
N TRP A 202 -18.58 -43.13 41.16
CA TRP A 202 -18.64 -42.57 42.50
C TRP A 202 -19.93 -42.98 43.20
N PHE A 203 -19.76 -43.43 44.43
CA PHE A 203 -20.84 -43.74 45.36
C PHE A 203 -20.74 -42.74 46.51
N PRO A 204 -21.83 -42.06 46.89
CA PRO A 204 -21.79 -41.17 48.04
C PRO A 204 -21.37 -41.92 49.30
N GLY A 205 -20.68 -41.24 50.20
CA GLY A 205 -20.61 -41.59 51.62
C GLY A 205 -21.92 -41.29 52.36
N PRO A 206 -22.08 -41.75 53.62
CA PRO A 206 -23.35 -41.63 54.37
C PRO A 206 -23.86 -40.20 54.56
N PHE A 207 -22.95 -39.22 54.50
CA PHE A 207 -23.22 -37.80 54.66
C PHE A 207 -22.72 -36.97 53.48
N GLU A 208 -22.30 -37.61 52.39
CA GLU A 208 -21.81 -36.88 51.22
C GLU A 208 -22.95 -36.54 50.28
N ARG A 209 -22.88 -35.34 49.71
CA ARG A 209 -23.76 -34.88 48.64
C ARG A 209 -22.95 -34.58 47.40
N SER A 210 -23.37 -35.12 46.25
CA SER A 210 -22.80 -34.74 44.97
C SER A 210 -23.35 -33.40 44.48
N GLY A 211 -22.47 -32.57 43.95
CA GLY A 211 -22.83 -31.50 43.02
C GLY A 211 -23.20 -32.03 41.63
N SER A 212 -23.40 -31.12 40.69
CA SER A 212 -23.60 -31.44 39.27
C SER A 212 -22.33 -32.03 38.65
N LYS A 213 -22.48 -32.92 37.67
CA LYS A 213 -21.35 -33.37 36.84
C LYS A 213 -20.78 -32.18 36.07
N MET A 214 -19.46 -32.08 36.05
CA MET A 214 -18.70 -31.04 35.35
C MET A 214 -17.67 -31.67 34.43
N THR A 215 -17.27 -30.94 33.40
CA THR A 215 -16.26 -31.38 32.43
C THR A 215 -14.93 -30.71 32.74
N ALA A 216 -13.86 -31.52 32.78
CA ALA A 216 -12.49 -31.05 32.92
C ALA A 216 -12.09 -30.17 31.74
N ILE A 217 -11.22 -29.20 32.00
CA ILE A 217 -10.70 -28.30 30.97
C ILE A 217 -9.54 -29.02 30.28
N ALA A 218 -9.75 -29.42 29.03
CA ALA A 218 -8.69 -30.01 28.21
C ALA A 218 -7.88 -28.89 27.54
N LEU A 219 -6.58 -28.88 27.78
CA LEU A 219 -5.62 -27.99 27.14
C LEU A 219 -4.84 -28.76 26.06
N GLN A 220 -4.58 -28.09 24.94
CA GLN A 220 -3.64 -28.53 23.91
C GLN A 220 -2.20 -28.10 24.24
N ASP A 221 -1.24 -28.52 23.41
CA ASP A 221 0.19 -28.23 23.59
C ASP A 221 0.52 -26.73 23.58
N ASP A 222 -0.28 -25.91 22.90
CA ASP A 222 -0.14 -24.46 22.77
C ASP A 222 -1.18 -23.68 23.60
N GLU A 223 -1.88 -24.32 24.53
CA GLU A 223 -2.92 -23.68 25.34
C GLU A 223 -2.50 -23.54 26.81
N TYR A 224 -3.09 -22.54 27.47
CA TYR A 224 -2.91 -22.30 28.90
C TYR A 224 -4.18 -21.72 29.53
N ILE A 225 -4.27 -21.85 30.86
CA ILE A 225 -5.24 -21.15 31.70
C ILE A 225 -4.53 -20.48 32.88
N LYS A 226 -5.05 -19.32 33.30
CA LYS A 226 -4.64 -18.67 34.54
C LYS A 226 -5.59 -19.12 35.65
N VAL A 227 -5.05 -19.67 36.73
CA VAL A 227 -5.82 -20.17 37.87
C VAL A 227 -5.47 -19.36 39.11
N LYS A 228 -6.49 -18.97 39.85
CA LYS A 228 -6.38 -18.32 41.15
C LYS A 228 -7.06 -19.19 42.19
N ASP A 229 -6.31 -19.60 43.21
CA ASP A 229 -6.91 -20.22 44.38
C ASP A 229 -7.53 -19.13 45.26
N THR A 230 -8.85 -19.21 45.46
CA THR A 230 -9.62 -18.25 46.27
C THR A 230 -9.31 -18.33 47.76
N SER A 231 -8.81 -19.47 48.24
CA SER A 231 -8.49 -19.67 49.65
C SER A 231 -7.15 -19.06 50.04
N SER A 232 -6.10 -19.29 49.23
CA SER A 232 -4.75 -18.76 49.49
C SER A 232 -4.46 -17.44 48.77
N GLY A 233 -5.25 -17.08 47.76
CA GLY A 233 -4.99 -15.95 46.86
C GLY A 233 -3.88 -16.22 45.83
N LYS A 234 -3.24 -17.41 45.86
CA LYS A 234 -2.12 -17.75 44.97
C LYS A 234 -2.60 -17.86 43.53
N LYS A 235 -1.84 -17.26 42.61
CA LYS A 235 -2.05 -17.36 41.16
C LYS A 235 -0.95 -18.19 40.51
N TRP A 236 -1.31 -18.98 39.50
CA TRP A 236 -0.36 -19.69 38.64
C TRP A 236 -0.96 -19.93 37.26
N VAL A 237 -0.13 -20.37 36.33
CA VAL A 237 -0.53 -20.73 34.97
C VAL A 237 -0.40 -22.23 34.80
N GLN A 238 -1.46 -22.86 34.30
CA GLN A 238 -1.41 -24.25 33.86
C GLN A 238 -1.27 -24.23 32.34
N GLN A 239 -0.18 -24.79 31.83
CA GLN A 239 0.24 -24.69 30.43
C GLN A 239 0.50 -26.06 29.79
N GLY A 240 0.33 -26.13 28.47
CA GLY A 240 0.59 -27.32 27.65
C GLY A 240 -0.48 -28.39 27.80
N LYS A 241 -0.30 -29.51 27.08
CA LYS A 241 -1.29 -30.58 27.01
C LYS A 241 -1.56 -31.20 28.37
N ALA A 242 -2.69 -30.82 28.95
CA ALA A 242 -3.09 -31.22 30.29
C ALA A 242 -4.62 -31.27 30.39
N LEU A 243 -5.11 -32.19 31.20
CA LEU A 243 -6.52 -32.26 31.56
C LEU A 243 -6.68 -31.69 32.98
N VAL A 244 -7.20 -30.47 33.07
CA VAL A 244 -7.27 -29.73 34.33
C VAL A 244 -8.63 -29.95 34.98
N PHE A 245 -8.59 -30.40 36.24
CA PHE A 245 -9.76 -30.58 37.09
C PHE A 245 -9.74 -29.50 38.16
N PRO A 246 -10.53 -28.41 38.02
CA PRO A 246 -10.59 -27.36 39.02
C PRO A 246 -10.95 -27.91 40.40
N GLU A 247 -10.13 -27.59 41.39
CA GLU A 247 -10.47 -27.84 42.80
C GLU A 247 -11.56 -26.84 43.26
N PRO A 248 -12.30 -27.11 44.35
CA PRO A 248 -13.45 -26.29 44.74
C PRO A 248 -13.12 -24.82 45.03
N THR A 249 -11.88 -24.53 45.40
CA THR A 249 -11.40 -23.17 45.67
C THR A 249 -10.75 -22.51 44.45
N TRP A 250 -10.58 -23.23 43.35
CA TRP A 250 -9.89 -22.71 42.17
C TRP A 250 -10.85 -21.94 41.27
N GLN A 251 -10.46 -20.72 40.92
CA GLN A 251 -11.16 -19.88 39.97
C GLN A 251 -10.29 -19.71 38.72
N VAL A 252 -10.87 -20.02 37.55
CA VAL A 252 -10.18 -19.84 36.26
C VAL A 252 -10.39 -18.41 35.77
N GLU A 253 -9.31 -17.67 35.57
CA GLU A 253 -9.33 -16.29 35.09
C GLU A 253 -9.24 -16.26 33.56
N GLY A 254 -10.32 -15.83 32.90
CA GLY A 254 -10.29 -15.50 31.47
C GLY A 254 -10.29 -16.68 30.50
N GLY A 255 -10.64 -17.88 30.96
CA GLY A 255 -10.83 -19.09 30.14
C GLY A 255 -9.54 -19.68 29.56
N VAL A 256 -9.70 -20.63 28.63
CA VAL A 256 -8.59 -21.22 27.85
C VAL A 256 -8.07 -20.19 26.85
N ARG A 257 -6.76 -20.02 26.81
CA ARG A 257 -6.07 -19.07 25.91
C ARG A 257 -4.92 -19.77 25.20
N GLN A 258 -4.60 -19.30 24.00
CA GLN A 258 -3.44 -19.77 23.25
C GLN A 258 -2.18 -19.02 23.66
N ALA A 259 -1.09 -19.77 23.80
CA ALA A 259 0.27 -19.28 23.96
C ALA A 259 0.78 -18.68 22.64
N TRP A 260 1.83 -17.87 22.72
CA TRP A 260 2.40 -17.25 21.54
C TRP A 260 3.45 -18.17 20.91
N ALA A 261 3.06 -18.86 19.83
CA ALA A 261 4.00 -19.62 19.00
C ALA A 261 4.77 -18.64 18.09
N LEU A 262 6.00 -18.31 18.47
CA LEU A 262 6.87 -17.39 17.74
C LEU A 262 7.59 -18.10 16.60
N LYS A 263 7.68 -17.45 15.45
CA LYS A 263 8.61 -17.84 14.38
C LYS A 263 10.03 -17.35 14.68
N SER A 264 11.00 -17.82 13.90
CA SER A 264 12.41 -17.40 14.00
C SER A 264 12.62 -15.88 13.91
N TYR A 265 11.71 -15.15 13.26
CA TYR A 265 11.75 -13.71 13.08
C TYR A 265 10.80 -12.91 13.98
N GLU A 266 10.16 -13.56 14.95
CA GLU A 266 9.17 -12.94 15.85
C GLU A 266 9.69 -12.87 17.29
N TYR A 267 9.14 -11.94 18.06
CA TYR A 267 9.40 -11.79 19.49
C TYR A 267 8.20 -11.19 20.21
N VAL A 268 8.12 -11.46 21.52
CA VAL A 268 7.15 -10.83 22.42
C VAL A 268 7.88 -10.26 23.63
N ARG A 269 7.36 -9.14 24.15
CA ARG A 269 7.79 -8.56 25.41
C ARG A 269 6.67 -8.68 26.42
N LEU A 270 6.95 -9.38 27.51
CA LEU A 270 6.02 -9.59 28.60
C LEU A 270 6.37 -8.65 29.74
N VAL A 271 5.37 -7.93 30.24
CA VAL A 271 5.49 -7.11 31.44
C VAL A 271 4.71 -7.76 32.57
N ASN A 272 5.39 -8.00 33.68
CA ASN A 272 4.75 -8.50 34.88
C ASN A 272 4.06 -7.33 35.61
N LYS A 273 2.73 -7.36 35.76
CA LYS A 273 1.96 -6.26 36.35
C LYS A 273 2.28 -5.96 37.81
N VAL A 274 2.79 -6.94 38.55
CA VAL A 274 3.08 -6.81 39.99
C VAL A 274 4.48 -6.27 40.22
N THR A 275 5.47 -6.84 39.53
CA THR A 275 6.88 -6.48 39.72
C THR A 275 7.36 -5.36 38.79
N GLY A 276 6.64 -5.11 37.69
CA GLY A 276 7.06 -4.20 36.63
C GLY A 276 8.22 -4.74 35.77
N LYS A 277 8.70 -5.96 36.04
CA LYS A 277 9.79 -6.58 35.26
C LYS A 277 9.34 -6.85 33.83
N VAL A 278 10.16 -6.47 32.86
CA VAL A 278 9.92 -6.75 31.44
C VAL A 278 10.89 -7.82 30.97
N GLU A 279 10.36 -8.90 30.38
CA GLU A 279 11.14 -9.97 29.75
C GLU A 279 10.85 -10.03 28.26
N SER A 280 11.89 -10.31 27.46
CA SER A 280 11.78 -10.41 26.00
C SER A 280 12.09 -11.83 25.56
N HIS A 281 11.12 -12.46 24.90
CA HIS A 281 11.26 -13.79 24.30
C HIS A 281 11.37 -13.66 22.79
N ARG A 282 12.41 -14.23 22.19
CA ARG A 282 12.74 -14.07 20.77
C ARG A 282 13.07 -15.40 20.11
N GLY A 283 12.84 -15.48 18.79
CA GLY A 283 13.15 -16.66 18.00
C GLY A 283 12.10 -17.77 18.13
N GLU A 284 12.33 -18.89 17.47
CA GLU A 284 11.37 -20.00 17.36
C GLU A 284 11.15 -20.69 18.71
N GLN A 285 10.05 -20.36 19.36
CA GLN A 285 9.63 -20.94 20.64
C GLN A 285 8.15 -20.64 20.92
N THR A 286 7.49 -21.48 21.72
CA THR A 286 6.17 -21.21 22.27
C THR A 286 6.31 -20.51 23.62
N VAL A 287 5.83 -19.27 23.72
CA VAL A 287 5.93 -18.45 24.92
C VAL A 287 4.64 -18.49 25.70
N PHE A 288 4.73 -18.93 26.94
CA PHE A 288 3.63 -18.92 27.90
C PHE A 288 3.82 -17.76 28.88
N PRO A 289 2.79 -16.94 29.15
CA PRO A 289 2.89 -15.87 30.14
C PRO A 289 2.90 -16.45 31.56
N GLY A 290 3.58 -15.76 32.49
CA GLY A 290 3.40 -15.95 33.92
C GLY A 290 2.00 -15.52 34.41
N PRO A 291 1.72 -15.71 35.71
CA PRO A 291 0.40 -15.45 36.30
C PRO A 291 -0.04 -13.99 36.10
N ASP A 292 0.86 -13.05 36.31
CA ASP A 292 0.60 -11.61 36.22
C ASP A 292 1.22 -10.95 34.98
N ASP A 293 1.69 -11.76 34.04
CA ASP A 293 2.32 -11.26 32.82
C ASP A 293 1.29 -10.92 31.75
N GLU A 294 1.52 -9.80 31.08
CA GLU A 294 0.77 -9.34 29.93
C GLU A 294 1.69 -8.86 28.81
N LEU A 295 1.18 -8.81 27.58
CA LEU A 295 1.92 -8.27 26.44
C LEU A 295 2.13 -6.77 26.62
N LEU A 296 3.39 -6.35 26.61
CA LEU A 296 3.76 -4.93 26.67
C LEU A 296 3.33 -4.19 25.39
N ASP A 297 3.52 -4.82 24.23
CA ASP A 297 3.26 -4.24 22.91
C ASP A 297 1.82 -4.46 22.42
N GLY A 298 1.01 -5.21 23.17
CA GLY A 298 -0.35 -5.62 22.79
C GLY A 298 -0.42 -6.67 21.67
N GLN A 299 0.67 -6.92 20.94
CA GLN A 299 0.76 -7.87 19.84
C GLN A 299 2.14 -8.54 19.75
N VAL A 300 2.24 -9.59 18.94
CA VAL A 300 3.52 -10.21 18.57
C VAL A 300 4.28 -9.27 17.64
N MET A 301 5.55 -9.04 17.94
CA MET A 301 6.41 -8.12 17.19
C MET A 301 7.33 -8.90 16.26
N GLN A 302 7.75 -8.27 15.17
CA GLN A 302 8.69 -8.84 14.20
C GLN A 302 10.04 -8.16 14.31
N LEU A 303 11.12 -8.92 14.11
CA LEU A 303 12.47 -8.37 14.06
C LEU A 303 12.58 -7.29 12.97
N ILE A 304 13.51 -6.38 13.16
CA ILE A 304 13.84 -5.36 12.16
C ILE A 304 14.95 -5.92 11.30
N ASP A 305 14.63 -6.25 10.05
CA ASP A 305 15.62 -6.70 9.07
C ASP A 305 16.25 -5.48 8.36
N LEU A 306 17.56 -5.28 8.54
CA LEU A 306 18.31 -4.15 7.98
C LEU A 306 19.19 -4.62 6.83
N LYS A 307 18.94 -4.12 5.62
CA LYS A 307 19.85 -4.31 4.48
C LYS A 307 21.11 -3.46 4.68
N VAL A 308 22.12 -3.72 3.84
CA VAL A 308 23.43 -3.03 3.88
C VAL A 308 23.30 -1.50 3.91
N HIS A 309 22.35 -0.93 3.16
CA HIS A 309 22.11 0.51 3.06
C HIS A 309 21.05 1.04 4.04
N GLU A 310 20.75 0.31 5.11
CA GLU A 310 19.67 0.65 6.04
C GLU A 310 20.16 0.63 7.48
N TYR A 311 19.61 1.53 8.29
CA TYR A 311 19.90 1.64 9.71
C TYR A 311 18.64 1.97 10.51
N VAL A 312 18.71 1.72 11.81
CA VAL A 312 17.67 2.11 12.78
C VAL A 312 18.33 2.63 14.05
N LYS A 313 17.70 3.63 14.67
CA LYS A 313 18.10 4.14 15.98
C LYS A 313 17.20 3.56 17.05
N ILE A 314 17.83 3.01 18.09
CA ILE A 314 17.13 2.37 19.20
C ILE A 314 17.55 3.09 20.48
N LEU A 315 16.57 3.57 21.22
CA LEU A 315 16.73 4.15 22.55
C LEU A 315 16.44 3.07 23.58
N ASP A 316 17.40 2.77 24.45
CA ASP A 316 17.14 2.04 25.66
C ASP A 316 16.53 3.01 26.70
N GLN A 317 15.26 2.80 27.05
CA GLN A 317 14.52 3.64 27.98
C GLN A 317 15.00 3.53 29.42
N SER A 318 15.72 2.46 29.77
CA SER A 318 16.25 2.27 31.12
C SER A 318 17.53 3.06 31.37
N THR A 319 18.42 3.10 30.37
CA THR A 319 19.72 3.80 30.46
C THR A 319 19.71 5.18 29.81
N GLY A 320 18.74 5.46 28.94
CA GLY A 320 18.73 6.64 28.07
C GLY A 320 19.73 6.57 26.92
N ALA A 321 20.46 5.45 26.77
CA ALA A 321 21.46 5.29 25.74
C ALA A 321 20.81 5.06 24.37
N ILE A 322 21.27 5.82 23.37
CA ILE A 322 20.90 5.59 21.97
C ILE A 322 21.98 4.74 21.33
N ARG A 323 21.58 3.67 20.65
CA ARG A 323 22.46 2.89 19.77
C ARG A 323 21.92 2.91 18.35
N VAL A 324 22.85 2.82 17.40
CA VAL A 324 22.52 2.77 15.98
C VAL A 324 22.91 1.40 15.47
N GLU A 325 21.93 0.69 14.91
CA GLU A 325 22.14 -0.60 14.30
C GLU A 325 22.06 -0.44 12.79
N SER A 326 23.01 -1.01 12.06
CA SER A 326 23.09 -0.95 10.61
C SER A 326 23.31 -2.33 10.01
N GLY A 327 22.90 -2.52 8.75
CA GLY A 327 23.24 -3.73 8.00
C GLY A 327 24.75 -3.94 7.88
N SER A 328 25.18 -5.20 7.97
CA SER A 328 26.59 -5.58 7.75
C SER A 328 26.88 -5.81 6.27
N GLN A 329 28.14 -5.67 5.84
CA GLN A 329 28.50 -6.03 4.47
C GLN A 329 28.32 -7.53 4.23
N GLY A 330 27.45 -7.88 3.28
CA GLY A 330 27.23 -9.27 2.82
C GLY A 330 26.01 -10.01 3.40
N SER A 331 25.36 -9.51 4.46
CA SER A 331 24.12 -10.08 4.99
C SER A 331 23.24 -9.03 5.68
N SER A 332 21.93 -9.25 5.65
CA SER A 332 21.00 -8.38 6.38
C SER A 332 21.16 -8.60 7.89
N LYS A 333 21.24 -7.50 8.65
CA LYS A 333 21.34 -7.56 10.10
C LYS A 333 19.94 -7.67 10.69
N GLN A 334 19.70 -8.75 11.40
CA GLN A 334 18.45 -8.98 12.13
C GLN A 334 18.54 -8.37 13.53
N VAL A 335 17.66 -7.42 13.83
CA VAL A 335 17.66 -6.70 15.10
C VAL A 335 16.39 -6.99 15.89
N PHE A 336 16.55 -7.56 17.08
CA PHE A 336 15.48 -7.72 18.06
C PHE A 336 15.51 -6.55 19.05
N LEU A 337 14.34 -5.99 19.36
CA LEU A 337 14.22 -5.03 20.44
C LEU A 337 14.29 -5.76 21.79
N GLY A 338 15.10 -5.22 22.69
CA GLY A 338 15.18 -5.64 24.08
C GLY A 338 14.00 -5.15 24.93
N PRO A 339 14.02 -5.47 26.23
CA PRO A 339 12.91 -5.20 27.15
C PRO A 339 12.52 -3.72 27.23
N HIS A 340 13.51 -2.82 27.23
CA HIS A 340 13.30 -1.38 27.38
C HIS A 340 13.61 -0.60 26.10
N ASP A 341 13.70 -1.27 24.96
CA ASP A 341 14.06 -0.63 23.72
C ASP A 341 12.86 0.05 23.06
N LYS A 342 13.08 1.27 22.57
CA LYS A 342 12.15 2.04 21.76
C LYS A 342 12.82 2.50 20.48
N VAL A 343 12.18 2.24 19.36
CA VAL A 343 12.64 2.69 18.05
C VAL A 343 12.42 4.20 17.92
N LEU A 344 13.45 4.92 17.46
CA LEU A 344 13.41 6.36 17.22
C LEU A 344 13.23 6.69 15.74
N ASP A 345 13.08 7.99 15.43
CA ASP A 345 13.18 8.54 14.08
C ASP A 345 12.21 7.93 13.04
N ASN A 346 11.02 7.51 13.46
CA ASN A 346 10.02 6.82 12.64
C ASN A 346 10.48 5.48 12.05
N GLY A 347 11.47 4.84 12.68
CA GLY A 347 11.89 3.50 12.32
C GLY A 347 13.08 3.44 11.39
N LYS A 348 12.97 2.53 10.44
CA LYS A 348 14.05 2.14 9.54
C LYS A 348 14.31 3.24 8.51
N LYS A 349 15.57 3.66 8.37
CA LYS A 349 16.02 4.69 7.42
C LYS A 349 17.08 4.15 6.49
N LYS A 350 17.22 4.81 5.34
CA LYS A 350 18.30 4.54 4.39
C LYS A 350 19.54 5.35 4.76
N ALA A 351 20.69 4.68 4.75
CA ALA A 351 22.00 5.31 4.79
C ALA A 351 22.21 6.15 3.52
N VAL A 352 23.10 7.14 3.60
CA VAL A 352 23.41 8.02 2.47
C VAL A 352 24.75 7.61 1.89
N GLU A 353 24.78 7.35 0.58
CA GLU A 353 26.02 7.08 -0.13
C GLU A 353 26.76 8.41 -0.32
N ILE A 354 27.91 8.55 0.33
CA ILE A 354 28.83 9.66 0.12
C ILE A 354 29.83 9.22 -0.95
N ASP A 355 29.80 9.90 -2.08
CA ASP A 355 30.62 9.61 -3.24
C ASP A 355 31.32 10.89 -3.73
N GLY A 356 31.73 10.94 -5.00
CA GLY A 356 32.33 12.16 -5.56
C GLY A 356 31.32 13.29 -5.81
N GLU A 357 30.02 13.00 -5.79
CA GLU A 357 28.94 13.92 -6.16
C GLU A 357 28.02 14.28 -4.99
N HIS A 358 27.98 13.45 -3.94
CA HIS A 358 27.10 13.62 -2.78
C HIS A 358 27.92 13.71 -1.49
N ALA A 359 27.59 14.70 -0.66
CA ALA A 359 28.11 14.87 0.70
C ALA A 359 26.95 15.01 1.70
N VAL A 360 27.24 14.86 2.99
CA VAL A 360 26.21 14.95 4.03
C VAL A 360 26.58 16.00 5.07
N LEU A 361 25.62 16.88 5.34
CA LEU A 361 25.67 17.83 6.44
C LEU A 361 25.10 17.17 7.69
N VAL A 362 25.95 16.99 8.70
CA VAL A 362 25.63 16.25 9.92
C VAL A 362 25.65 17.21 11.10
N ARG A 363 24.53 17.26 11.82
CA ARG A 363 24.39 18.00 13.07
C ARG A 363 24.51 17.04 14.25
N ASP A 364 25.44 17.32 15.14
CA ASP A 364 25.51 16.67 16.44
C ASP A 364 24.49 17.31 17.40
N LYS A 365 23.53 16.52 17.90
CA LYS A 365 22.48 16.98 18.80
C LYS A 365 23.00 17.32 20.20
N SER A 366 24.16 16.80 20.59
CA SER A 366 24.74 17.04 21.92
C SER A 366 25.49 18.38 21.98
N SER A 367 26.27 18.70 20.94
CA SER A 367 27.04 19.93 20.85
C SER A 367 26.35 21.04 20.04
N GLY A 368 25.37 20.70 19.21
CA GLY A 368 24.74 21.60 18.24
C GLY A 368 25.63 21.92 17.03
N GLN A 369 26.84 21.36 16.96
CA GLN A 369 27.78 21.63 15.87
C GLN A 369 27.36 20.90 14.58
N VAL A 370 27.56 21.58 13.46
CA VAL A 370 27.29 21.07 12.12
C VAL A 370 28.62 20.89 11.40
N ARG A 371 28.82 19.70 10.83
CA ARG A 371 30.01 19.37 10.04
C ARG A 371 29.62 18.75 8.71
N LEU A 372 30.46 18.97 7.71
CA LEU A 372 30.32 18.40 6.38
C LEU A 372 31.15 17.11 6.30
N VAL A 373 30.55 16.03 5.83
CA VAL A 373 31.23 14.75 5.60
C VAL A 373 31.34 14.51 4.10
N THR A 374 32.57 14.43 3.60
CA THR A 374 32.90 14.26 2.16
C THR A 374 33.69 12.98 1.87
N GLU A 375 34.09 12.23 2.90
CA GLU A 375 34.84 10.99 2.74
C GLU A 375 33.96 9.90 2.13
N LYS A 376 34.43 9.27 1.04
CA LYS A 376 33.69 8.25 0.30
C LYS A 376 33.34 7.06 1.17
N GLN A 377 32.08 6.92 1.56
CA GLN A 377 31.58 5.85 2.39
C GLN A 377 30.05 5.79 2.35
N LEU A 378 29.49 4.68 2.82
CA LEU A 378 28.07 4.62 3.13
C LEU A 378 27.85 5.23 4.52
N PHE A 379 27.38 6.47 4.57
CA PHE A 379 27.27 7.24 5.79
C PHE A 379 26.03 6.87 6.60
N ILE A 380 26.27 6.58 7.88
CA ILE A 380 25.25 6.27 8.87
C ILE A 380 25.49 7.18 10.08
N PRO A 381 24.50 7.99 10.49
CA PRO A 381 24.70 8.93 11.59
C PRO A 381 24.87 8.17 12.91
N GLY A 382 25.82 8.60 13.74
CA GLY A 382 26.01 8.10 15.09
C GLY A 382 24.80 8.35 16.02
N PRO A 383 24.85 7.88 17.29
CA PRO A 383 23.74 7.98 18.25
C PRO A 383 23.14 9.39 18.35
N ASN A 384 24.00 10.38 18.59
CA ASN A 384 23.62 11.77 18.79
C ASN A 384 23.64 12.59 17.50
N GLU A 385 23.87 11.98 16.34
CA GLU A 385 23.99 12.71 15.09
C GLU A 385 22.67 12.72 14.31
N SER A 386 22.41 13.80 13.60
CA SER A 386 21.27 13.91 12.69
C SER A 386 21.73 14.42 11.35
N ILE A 387 21.24 13.79 10.29
CA ILE A 387 21.42 14.28 8.93
C ILE A 387 20.51 15.49 8.76
N GLU A 388 21.10 16.66 8.51
CA GLU A 388 20.37 17.90 8.26
C GLU A 388 20.06 18.07 6.78
N LYS A 389 21.04 17.79 5.92
CA LYS A 389 20.88 17.88 4.47
C LYS A 389 21.87 16.96 3.75
N VAL A 390 21.41 16.33 2.67
CA VAL A 390 22.28 15.71 1.66
C VAL A 390 22.58 16.78 0.62
N GLN A 391 23.86 16.97 0.31
CA GLN A 391 24.36 18.09 -0.45
C GLN A 391 25.04 17.59 -1.71
N ASP A 392 24.56 18.09 -2.85
CA ASP A 392 25.14 17.78 -4.15
C ASP A 392 26.38 18.64 -4.40
N LEU A 393 27.33 18.10 -5.14
CA LEU A 393 28.54 18.78 -5.57
C LEU A 393 28.18 19.93 -6.50
N VAL A 394 28.55 21.16 -6.12
CA VAL A 394 28.36 22.32 -6.96
C VAL A 394 29.41 22.29 -8.06
N LYS A 395 29.01 22.00 -9.30
CA LYS A 395 29.90 21.99 -10.48
C LYS A 395 29.67 23.24 -11.33
N LEU A 396 30.64 24.14 -11.41
CA LEU A 396 30.54 25.34 -12.25
C LEU A 396 30.97 25.06 -13.70
N ALA A 397 30.15 25.47 -14.67
CA ALA A 397 30.58 25.54 -16.06
C ALA A 397 31.62 26.67 -16.26
N ASP A 398 32.41 26.66 -17.33
CA ASP A 398 33.52 27.61 -17.52
C ASP A 398 33.07 29.09 -17.49
N HIS A 399 31.82 29.34 -17.85
CA HIS A 399 31.22 30.67 -17.86
C HIS A 399 30.43 31.01 -16.59
N GLU A 400 30.23 30.07 -15.68
CA GLU A 400 29.44 30.30 -14.47
C GLU A 400 30.32 30.81 -13.33
N ALA A 401 29.73 31.71 -12.54
CA ALA A 401 30.27 32.15 -11.28
C ALA A 401 29.20 32.07 -10.18
N LEU A 402 29.65 31.88 -8.95
CA LEU A 402 28.78 31.70 -7.79
C LEU A 402 29.33 32.47 -6.60
N ILE A 403 28.43 33.06 -5.82
CA ILE A 403 28.79 33.83 -4.64
C ILE A 403 28.35 33.01 -3.42
N VAL A 404 29.31 32.65 -2.59
CA VAL A 404 29.09 31.94 -1.33
C VAL A 404 29.33 32.91 -0.19
N LYS A 405 28.41 32.98 0.76
CA LYS A 405 28.60 33.72 2.00
C LYS A 405 28.94 32.74 3.10
N ASN A 406 30.08 32.97 3.76
CA ASN A 406 30.55 32.13 4.85
C ASN A 406 29.82 32.43 6.17
N LYS A 407 30.11 31.61 7.20
CA LYS A 407 29.61 31.80 8.57
C LYS A 407 29.91 33.19 9.16
N ASP A 408 31.04 33.80 8.79
CA ASP A 408 31.49 35.11 9.27
C ASP A 408 30.84 36.27 8.50
N GLY A 409 30.00 35.95 7.51
CA GLY A 409 29.33 36.93 6.64
C GLY A 409 30.16 37.42 5.45
N GLU A 410 31.39 36.92 5.30
CA GLU A 410 32.27 37.26 4.18
C GLU A 410 31.84 36.58 2.88
N PHE A 411 31.94 37.30 1.76
CA PHE A 411 31.65 36.78 0.43
C PHE A 411 32.88 36.15 -0.21
N GLN A 412 32.76 34.88 -0.57
CA GLN A 412 33.68 34.15 -1.42
C GLN A 412 33.10 34.01 -2.84
N TYR A 413 33.95 34.23 -3.84
CA TYR A 413 33.58 34.21 -5.24
C TYR A 413 34.21 33.00 -5.90
N PHE A 414 33.38 32.13 -6.47
CA PHE A 414 33.82 30.93 -7.18
C PHE A 414 33.56 31.12 -8.67
N TYR A 415 34.58 30.86 -9.49
CA TYR A 415 34.52 30.96 -10.95
C TYR A 415 34.80 29.60 -11.58
N GLY A 416 34.05 29.26 -12.63
CA GLY A 416 34.31 28.06 -13.42
C GLY A 416 35.49 28.21 -14.38
N SER A 417 35.72 29.42 -14.91
CA SER A 417 36.86 29.76 -15.79
C SER A 417 38.18 29.65 -15.03
N ASP A 418 39.16 28.95 -15.64
CA ASP A 418 40.50 28.81 -15.09
C ASP A 418 41.26 30.15 -14.99
N GLU A 419 40.94 31.13 -15.84
CA GLU A 419 41.60 32.45 -15.87
C GLU A 419 41.20 33.32 -14.69
N LYS A 420 39.92 33.26 -14.28
CA LYS A 420 39.36 34.09 -13.19
C LYS A 420 39.43 33.40 -11.83
N ARG A 421 39.74 32.10 -11.80
CA ARG A 421 39.78 31.31 -10.56
C ARG A 421 41.05 31.60 -9.77
N ALA A 422 40.92 31.76 -8.46
CA ALA A 422 42.08 31.94 -7.59
C ALA A 422 42.95 30.67 -7.57
N ALA A 423 44.27 30.84 -7.42
CA ALA A 423 45.21 29.72 -7.37
C ALA A 423 44.86 28.77 -6.21
N GLY A 424 44.56 27.50 -6.54
CA GLY A 424 44.17 26.47 -5.57
C GLY A 424 42.66 26.40 -5.28
N GLN A 425 41.83 27.28 -5.84
CA GLN A 425 40.37 27.16 -5.70
C GLN A 425 39.84 26.05 -6.62
N PRO A 426 39.00 25.12 -6.12
CA PRO A 426 38.43 24.05 -6.92
C PRO A 426 37.28 24.55 -7.80
N ARG A 427 37.16 23.99 -9.00
CA ARG A 427 36.04 24.24 -9.93
C ARG A 427 34.70 23.68 -9.41
N SER A 428 34.80 22.53 -8.74
CA SER A 428 33.67 21.84 -8.14
C SER A 428 33.91 21.65 -6.66
N PHE A 429 32.94 22.02 -5.84
CA PHE A 429 33.09 22.02 -4.38
C PHE A 429 31.77 21.69 -3.69
N PHE A 430 31.87 21.20 -2.47
CA PHE A 430 30.74 21.14 -1.55
C PHE A 430 30.70 22.44 -0.75
N LEU A 431 29.50 22.91 -0.44
CA LEU A 431 29.34 24.14 0.30
C LEU A 431 29.52 23.87 1.80
N GLU A 432 30.47 24.58 2.41
CA GLU A 432 30.90 24.41 3.79
C GLU A 432 29.75 24.56 4.82
N PRO A 433 29.90 24.03 6.05
CA PRO A 433 28.92 24.22 7.11
C PRO A 433 28.62 25.70 7.35
N TYR A 434 27.35 26.02 7.51
CA TYR A 434 26.83 27.39 7.72
C TYR A 434 27.05 28.37 6.55
N ALA A 435 27.65 27.92 5.44
CA ALA A 435 27.76 28.74 4.25
C ALA A 435 26.45 28.69 3.45
N GLU A 436 26.12 29.81 2.79
CA GLU A 436 24.92 29.92 1.96
C GLU A 436 25.25 30.49 0.58
N ILE A 437 24.52 30.02 -0.45
CA ILE A 437 24.62 30.59 -1.79
C ILE A 437 23.85 31.91 -1.80
N VAL A 438 24.54 33.00 -2.13
CA VAL A 438 23.94 34.33 -2.16
C VAL A 438 23.03 34.44 -3.37
N LYS A 439 21.79 34.86 -3.10
CA LYS A 439 20.78 35.12 -4.14
C LYS A 439 20.65 36.64 -4.31
N LEU A 440 20.91 37.13 -5.52
CA LEU A 440 20.66 38.54 -5.86
C LEU A 440 19.30 38.69 -6.55
N CYS A 441 18.61 39.80 -6.28
CA CYS A 441 17.29 40.08 -6.83
C CYS A 441 17.37 41.22 -7.85
N TRP A 442 17.32 40.86 -9.13
CA TRP A 442 17.42 41.79 -10.25
C TRP A 442 16.04 42.19 -10.79
N SER A 443 16.00 43.31 -11.49
CA SER A 443 14.82 43.82 -12.18
C SER A 443 14.53 43.05 -13.46
N LYS A 444 13.28 42.63 -13.63
CA LYS A 444 12.78 41.86 -14.77
C LYS A 444 11.87 42.71 -15.67
N GLY A 445 11.72 42.27 -16.92
CA GLY A 445 10.83 42.87 -17.91
C GLY A 445 11.50 43.99 -18.71
N ARG A 446 10.85 44.42 -19.80
CA ARG A 446 11.41 45.43 -20.72
C ARG A 446 11.63 46.77 -20.03
N ARG A 447 10.71 47.19 -19.16
CA ARG A 447 10.81 48.47 -18.43
C ARG A 447 11.54 48.39 -17.08
N ARG A 448 11.91 47.19 -16.62
CA ARG A 448 12.58 46.97 -15.32
C ARG A 448 11.82 47.53 -14.11
N GLU A 449 10.49 47.44 -14.12
CA GLU A 449 9.62 48.03 -13.08
C GLU A 449 9.54 47.19 -11.80
N THR A 450 9.86 45.89 -11.87
CA THR A 450 9.74 44.96 -10.73
C THR A 450 11.02 44.19 -10.47
N ARG A 451 11.44 44.15 -9.19
CA ARG A 451 12.57 43.36 -8.69
C ARG A 451 12.07 42.00 -8.21
N ASN A 452 12.09 41.01 -9.10
CA ASN A 452 11.62 39.67 -8.81
C ASN A 452 12.43 38.55 -9.49
N LEU A 453 13.55 38.89 -10.15
CA LEU A 453 14.43 37.91 -10.78
C LEU A 453 15.52 37.52 -9.80
N PHE A 454 15.36 36.38 -9.14
CA PHE A 454 16.39 35.82 -8.25
C PHE A 454 17.44 35.06 -9.04
N ILE A 455 18.71 35.42 -8.87
CA ILE A 455 19.85 34.81 -9.55
C ILE A 455 20.84 34.31 -8.50
N GLU A 456 21.22 33.05 -8.64
CA GLU A 456 22.17 32.34 -7.76
C GLU A 456 23.46 31.98 -8.52
N ARG A 457 23.33 31.66 -9.81
CA ARG A 457 24.44 31.37 -10.73
C ARG A 457 24.54 32.49 -11.75
N PHE A 458 25.69 33.13 -11.82
CA PHE A 458 25.94 34.25 -12.71
C PHE A 458 26.66 33.75 -13.95
N ASP A 459 26.04 33.95 -15.12
CA ASP A 459 26.71 33.71 -16.40
C ASP A 459 27.62 34.92 -16.73
N CYS A 460 28.91 34.66 -16.91
CA CYS A 460 29.93 35.66 -17.21
C CYS A 460 30.09 35.91 -18.72
N ARG A 461 29.35 35.19 -19.59
CA ARG A 461 29.36 35.46 -21.04
C ARG A 461 28.60 36.74 -21.36
N ALA A 462 28.82 37.23 -22.57
CA ALA A 462 27.96 38.22 -23.19
C ALA A 462 26.52 37.72 -23.27
N GLN A 463 25.62 38.47 -22.67
CA GLN A 463 24.19 38.27 -22.64
C GLN A 463 23.49 39.45 -23.27
N PHE A 464 22.26 39.23 -23.71
CA PHE A 464 21.41 40.31 -24.17
C PHE A 464 20.29 40.58 -23.17
N MET A 465 19.91 41.84 -23.04
CA MET A 465 18.71 42.21 -22.30
C MET A 465 17.94 43.31 -23.04
N SER A 466 16.64 43.13 -23.18
CA SER A 466 15.80 44.16 -23.78
C SER A 466 15.48 45.28 -22.80
N PHE A 467 15.27 46.46 -23.36
CA PHE A 467 14.79 47.64 -22.65
C PHE A 467 13.65 48.30 -23.41
N GLU A 468 12.81 48.99 -22.64
CA GLU A 468 11.78 49.87 -23.17
C GLU A 468 11.68 51.09 -22.27
N PHE A 469 11.73 52.29 -22.83
CA PHE A 469 11.46 53.51 -22.08
C PHE A 469 10.87 54.60 -22.96
N ASN A 470 10.23 55.56 -22.31
CA ASN A 470 9.67 56.73 -22.96
C ASN A 470 10.69 57.87 -22.95
N CYS A 471 10.88 58.51 -24.09
CA CYS A 471 11.66 59.73 -24.24
C CYS A 471 10.89 60.76 -25.06
N ARG A 472 11.44 61.97 -25.16
CA ARG A 472 10.86 63.06 -25.90
C ARG A 472 11.95 63.78 -26.68
N THR A 473 11.68 64.08 -27.94
CA THR A 473 12.57 64.85 -28.83
C THR A 473 12.44 66.36 -28.59
N SER A 474 13.33 67.16 -29.17
CA SER A 474 13.33 68.63 -29.03
C SER A 474 12.09 69.30 -29.62
N ASP A 475 11.49 68.69 -30.64
CA ASP A 475 10.20 69.07 -31.26
C ASP A 475 8.97 68.52 -30.49
N ASN A 476 9.17 68.08 -29.24
CA ASN A 476 8.13 67.65 -28.30
C ASN A 476 7.35 66.38 -28.74
N VAL A 477 7.91 65.57 -29.64
CA VAL A 477 7.34 64.26 -29.98
C VAL A 477 7.69 63.25 -28.88
N LYS A 478 6.67 62.59 -28.33
CA LYS A 478 6.86 61.50 -27.35
C LYS A 478 7.16 60.20 -28.10
N LEU A 479 8.28 59.58 -27.77
CA LEU A 479 8.70 58.31 -28.35
C LEU A 479 8.75 57.22 -27.29
N ILE A 480 8.33 56.02 -27.67
CA ILE A 480 8.61 54.77 -26.97
C ILE A 480 9.76 54.12 -27.70
N LEU A 481 10.91 54.01 -27.04
CA LEU A 481 12.09 53.34 -27.58
C LEU A 481 12.17 51.93 -27.01
N GLU A 482 12.32 50.97 -27.90
CA GLU A 482 12.63 49.58 -27.59
C GLU A 482 14.01 49.25 -28.15
N GLY A 483 14.79 48.52 -27.37
CA GLY A 483 16.12 48.11 -27.79
C GLY A 483 16.69 46.99 -26.95
N THR A 484 17.95 46.68 -27.22
CA THR A 484 18.67 45.58 -26.61
C THR A 484 20.07 46.03 -26.19
N PHE A 485 20.45 45.70 -24.95
CA PHE A 485 21.82 45.73 -24.48
C PHE A 485 22.49 44.41 -24.80
N PHE A 486 23.72 44.45 -25.29
CA PHE A 486 24.64 43.32 -25.27
C PHE A 486 25.71 43.62 -24.22
N TRP A 487 25.76 42.84 -23.16
CA TRP A 487 26.56 43.13 -21.96
C TRP A 487 27.06 41.87 -21.29
N GLU A 488 28.13 41.95 -20.52
CA GLU A 488 28.69 40.84 -19.76
C GLU A 488 29.09 41.26 -18.34
N VAL A 489 29.00 40.32 -17.40
CA VAL A 489 29.53 40.50 -16.04
C VAL A 489 31.00 40.11 -16.04
N VAL A 490 31.87 41.10 -15.84
CA VAL A 490 33.32 40.91 -15.82
C VAL A 490 33.83 40.66 -14.40
N ASP A 491 33.37 41.47 -13.44
CA ASP A 491 33.84 41.50 -12.05
C ASP A 491 32.65 41.41 -11.06
N LEU A 492 32.41 40.20 -10.53
CA LEU A 492 31.37 39.95 -9.53
C LEU A 492 31.63 40.69 -8.21
N PRO A 493 32.86 40.70 -7.64
CA PRO A 493 33.17 41.51 -6.46
C PRO A 493 32.79 42.99 -6.60
N ALA A 494 33.13 43.62 -7.72
CA ALA A 494 32.75 45.02 -7.98
C ALA A 494 31.23 45.18 -8.11
N MET A 495 30.56 44.25 -8.81
CA MET A 495 29.11 44.25 -8.97
C MET A 495 28.38 44.19 -7.62
N VAL A 496 28.72 43.23 -6.76
CA VAL A 496 28.05 43.03 -5.45
C VAL A 496 28.28 44.22 -4.51
N LYS A 497 29.45 44.85 -4.56
CA LYS A 497 29.75 46.04 -3.75
C LYS A 497 28.98 47.28 -4.20
N SER A 498 28.70 47.39 -5.49
CA SER A 498 28.16 48.60 -6.10
C SER A 498 26.64 48.56 -6.29
N THR A 499 26.05 47.39 -6.54
CA THR A 499 24.62 47.26 -6.80
C THR A 499 24.04 45.90 -6.40
N GLY A 500 22.81 45.91 -5.90
CA GLY A 500 21.99 44.70 -5.71
C GLY A 500 21.09 44.38 -6.90
N ASP A 501 20.99 45.27 -7.89
CA ASP A 501 20.10 45.18 -9.05
C ASP A 501 20.81 45.66 -10.32
N THR A 502 21.69 44.81 -10.83
CA THR A 502 22.56 45.12 -11.97
C THR A 502 21.78 45.50 -13.23
N SER A 503 20.77 44.72 -13.60
CA SER A 503 19.97 44.97 -14.81
C SER A 503 19.15 46.26 -14.70
N GLY A 504 18.58 46.55 -13.53
CA GLY A 504 17.83 47.78 -13.27
C GLY A 504 18.72 49.01 -13.35
N ASP A 505 19.88 48.97 -12.70
CA ASP A 505 20.84 50.08 -12.70
C ASP A 505 21.36 50.41 -14.10
N LEU A 506 21.74 49.38 -14.89
CA LEU A 506 22.15 49.55 -16.28
C LEU A 506 21.06 50.23 -17.11
N CYS A 507 19.83 49.71 -17.01
CA CYS A 507 18.70 50.23 -17.78
C CYS A 507 18.33 51.66 -17.37
N ASN A 508 18.38 51.98 -16.08
CA ASN A 508 18.06 53.31 -15.55
C ASN A 508 19.09 54.36 -15.97
N HIS A 509 20.37 54.01 -15.92
CA HIS A 509 21.44 54.92 -16.36
C HIS A 509 21.34 55.18 -17.87
N ALA A 510 21.26 54.13 -18.68
CA ALA A 510 21.12 54.27 -20.12
C ALA A 510 19.84 55.01 -20.51
N ARG A 511 18.71 54.77 -19.84
CA ARG A 511 17.47 55.56 -20.01
C ARG A 511 17.72 57.05 -19.79
N SER A 512 18.44 57.40 -18.73
CA SER A 512 18.75 58.81 -18.42
C SER A 512 19.60 59.45 -19.52
N GLN A 513 20.58 58.72 -20.05
CA GLN A 513 21.42 59.18 -21.16
C GLN A 513 20.64 59.30 -22.46
N PHE A 514 19.80 58.32 -22.81
CA PHE A 514 18.93 58.40 -23.97
C PHE A 514 17.97 59.59 -23.87
N ILE A 515 17.32 59.80 -22.72
CA ILE A 515 16.45 60.97 -22.53
C ILE A 515 17.23 62.27 -22.75
N ARG A 516 18.47 62.37 -22.23
CA ARG A 516 19.33 63.54 -22.39
C ARG A 516 19.72 63.81 -23.85
N HIS A 517 20.07 62.77 -24.62
CA HIS A 517 20.50 62.91 -26.01
C HIS A 517 19.32 63.10 -26.96
N VAL A 518 18.25 62.33 -26.80
CA VAL A 518 17.05 62.43 -27.63
C VAL A 518 16.35 63.77 -27.45
N ALA A 519 16.33 64.34 -26.24
CA ALA A 519 15.73 65.66 -25.99
C ALA A 519 16.42 66.83 -26.73
N ARG A 520 17.62 66.62 -27.29
CA ARG A 520 18.39 67.65 -28.02
C ARG A 520 18.25 67.56 -29.53
N VAL A 521 17.68 66.48 -30.05
CA VAL A 521 17.52 66.24 -31.48
C VAL A 521 16.04 66.26 -31.86
N THR A 522 15.74 66.69 -33.09
CA THR A 522 14.40 66.59 -33.67
C THR A 522 14.06 65.14 -34.01
N LEU A 523 12.78 64.83 -34.27
CA LEU A 523 12.38 63.49 -34.68
C LEU A 523 13.10 63.01 -35.94
N LYS A 524 13.24 63.90 -36.93
CA LYS A 524 13.90 63.58 -38.20
C LYS A 524 15.37 63.24 -37.99
N GLU A 525 16.10 64.08 -37.25
CA GLU A 525 17.50 63.83 -36.90
C GLU A 525 17.67 62.54 -36.11
N PHE A 526 16.73 62.21 -35.22
CA PHE A 526 16.72 60.94 -34.51
C PHE A 526 16.52 59.75 -35.45
N MET A 527 15.58 59.81 -36.40
CA MET A 527 15.36 58.75 -37.38
C MET A 527 16.61 58.50 -38.23
N ASP A 528 17.29 59.57 -38.65
CA ASP A 528 18.49 59.49 -39.49
C ASP A 528 19.74 59.03 -38.69
N SER A 529 19.79 59.25 -37.37
CA SER A 529 21.00 59.03 -36.55
C SER A 529 20.81 58.18 -35.28
N SER A 530 19.71 57.44 -35.18
CA SER A 530 19.35 56.64 -33.99
C SER A 530 20.46 55.68 -33.52
N HIS A 531 21.14 55.00 -34.46
CA HIS A 531 22.27 54.12 -34.16
C HIS A 531 23.49 54.89 -33.59
N ALA A 532 23.79 56.08 -34.12
CA ALA A 532 24.89 56.90 -33.62
C ALA A 532 24.61 57.43 -32.20
N ILE A 533 23.36 57.79 -31.92
CA ILE A 533 22.91 58.19 -30.58
C ILE A 533 23.03 57.01 -29.60
N ALA A 534 22.58 55.82 -29.99
CA ALA A 534 22.68 54.63 -29.15
C ALA A 534 24.13 54.27 -28.81
N LYS A 535 25.05 54.39 -29.77
CA LYS A 535 26.49 54.20 -29.55
C LYS A 535 27.06 55.22 -28.56
N LYS A 536 26.72 56.49 -28.73
CA LYS A 536 27.17 57.58 -27.86
C LYS A 536 26.72 57.43 -26.41
N VAL A 537 25.52 56.89 -26.19
CA VAL A 537 24.91 56.71 -24.85
C VAL A 537 25.77 55.86 -23.91
N TRP A 538 26.45 54.82 -24.40
CA TRP A 538 27.26 53.96 -23.53
C TRP A 538 28.76 54.29 -23.59
N GLU A 539 29.26 54.85 -24.70
CA GLU A 539 30.66 55.28 -24.82
C GLU A 539 30.98 56.47 -23.90
N GLU A 540 30.05 57.40 -23.70
CA GLU A 540 30.27 58.61 -22.89
C GLU A 540 30.54 58.32 -21.40
N ASP A 541 30.00 57.24 -20.83
CA ASP A 541 30.14 56.92 -19.40
C ASP A 541 30.49 55.45 -19.16
N THR A 542 31.60 55.01 -19.77
CA THR A 542 32.13 53.66 -19.57
C THR A 542 32.51 53.42 -18.10
N SER A 543 32.91 54.49 -17.38
CA SER A 543 33.23 54.44 -15.94
C SER A 543 32.06 53.96 -15.08
N PHE A 544 30.83 54.39 -15.39
CA PHE A 544 29.65 53.95 -14.65
C PHE A 544 29.46 52.43 -14.69
N TYR A 545 29.62 51.82 -15.87
CA TYR A 545 29.45 50.38 -16.06
C TYR A 545 30.64 49.59 -15.48
N ALA A 546 31.87 50.07 -15.69
CA ALA A 546 33.07 49.44 -15.16
C ALA A 546 33.09 49.42 -13.62
N SER A 547 32.63 50.51 -12.97
CA SER A 547 32.54 50.54 -11.49
C SER A 547 31.55 49.53 -10.92
N ARG A 548 30.60 49.06 -11.75
CA ARG A 548 29.65 47.97 -11.43
C ARG A 548 30.10 46.59 -11.88
N GLY A 549 31.35 46.46 -12.34
CA GLY A 549 31.89 45.19 -12.82
C GLY A 549 31.25 44.67 -14.10
N VAL A 550 30.60 45.54 -14.86
CA VAL A 550 29.88 45.20 -16.10
C VAL A 550 30.53 45.86 -17.30
N LYS A 551 30.59 45.14 -18.41
CA LYS A 551 31.01 45.67 -19.70
C LYS A 551 29.85 45.62 -20.68
N ILE A 552 29.59 46.74 -21.35
CA ILE A 552 28.64 46.81 -22.46
C ILE A 552 29.43 46.65 -23.75
N HIS A 553 28.99 45.72 -24.59
CA HIS A 553 29.54 45.48 -25.92
C HIS A 553 28.86 46.35 -26.98
N SER A 554 27.52 46.40 -26.94
CA SER A 554 26.74 47.25 -27.82
C SER A 554 25.36 47.58 -27.22
N LEU A 555 24.78 48.66 -27.73
CA LEU A 555 23.44 49.12 -27.38
C LEU A 555 22.70 49.44 -28.68
N GLU A 556 21.63 48.72 -28.93
CA GLU A 556 20.91 48.79 -30.20
C GLU A 556 19.47 49.19 -29.97
N VAL A 557 19.00 50.20 -30.71
CA VAL A 557 17.58 50.54 -30.78
C VAL A 557 16.97 49.68 -31.87
N THR A 558 16.10 48.75 -31.48
CA THR A 558 15.48 47.79 -32.40
C THR A 558 14.17 48.35 -32.97
N ARG A 559 13.45 49.15 -32.18
CA ARG A 559 12.19 49.75 -32.59
C ARG A 559 11.98 51.08 -31.88
N TYR A 560 11.38 52.02 -32.59
CA TYR A 560 10.84 53.23 -32.00
C TYR A 560 9.40 53.40 -32.46
N GLN A 561 8.56 53.96 -31.59
CA GLN A 561 7.16 54.26 -31.89
C GLN A 561 6.79 55.61 -31.30
N CYS A 562 5.96 56.39 -32.02
CA CYS A 562 5.34 57.56 -31.41
C CYS A 562 4.34 57.11 -30.35
N ALA A 563 4.45 57.66 -29.14
CA ALA A 563 3.53 57.33 -28.05
C ALA A 563 2.09 57.80 -28.32
N ASP A 564 1.93 58.76 -29.24
CA ASP A 564 0.64 59.28 -29.70
C ASP A 564 0.27 58.70 -31.07
N SER A 565 -0.92 58.08 -31.15
CA SER A 565 -1.44 57.43 -32.37
C SER A 565 -1.54 58.42 -33.54
N ARG A 566 -2.05 59.63 -33.27
CA ARG A 566 -2.22 60.66 -34.29
C ARG A 566 -0.89 61.08 -34.92
N THR A 567 0.16 61.21 -34.10
CA THR A 567 1.50 61.54 -34.60
C THR A 567 2.07 60.40 -35.45
N SER A 568 1.80 59.14 -35.09
CA SER A 568 2.19 57.97 -35.90
C SER A 568 1.51 57.96 -37.28
N GLU A 569 0.20 58.25 -37.33
CA GLU A 569 -0.56 58.32 -38.58
C GLU A 569 -0.04 59.42 -39.50
N ILE A 570 0.30 60.59 -38.94
CA ILE A 570 0.89 61.69 -39.72
C ILE A 570 2.25 61.28 -40.31
N LEU A 571 3.09 60.55 -39.57
CA LEU A 571 4.36 60.06 -40.09
C LEU A 571 4.18 59.04 -41.22
N GLU A 572 3.21 58.13 -41.10
CA GLU A 572 2.87 57.20 -42.18
C GLU A 572 2.41 57.93 -43.44
N GLN A 573 1.58 58.97 -43.29
CA GLN A 573 1.18 59.84 -44.40
C GLN A 573 2.39 60.54 -45.04
N ILE A 574 3.33 61.05 -44.25
CA ILE A 574 4.56 61.68 -44.75
C ILE A 574 5.41 60.67 -45.53
N ILE A 575 5.55 59.43 -45.03
CA ILE A 575 6.29 58.36 -45.72
C ILE A 575 5.60 57.98 -47.04
N GLN A 576 4.27 57.86 -47.03
CA GLN A 576 3.49 57.56 -48.23
C GLN A 576 3.61 58.68 -49.27
N GLU A 577 3.49 59.95 -48.87
CA GLU A 577 3.67 61.09 -49.76
C GLU A 577 5.10 61.20 -50.29
N THR A 578 6.11 60.91 -49.48
CA THR A 578 7.51 60.88 -49.93
C THR A 578 7.74 59.78 -50.97
N THR A 579 7.12 58.61 -50.78
CA THR A 579 7.17 57.49 -51.73
C THR A 579 6.43 57.85 -53.03
N ASN A 580 5.24 58.44 -52.92
CA ASN A 580 4.49 58.94 -54.08
C ASN A 580 5.28 59.99 -54.85
N ARG A 581 5.94 60.92 -54.14
CA ARG A 581 6.81 61.93 -54.75
C ARG A 581 8.00 61.28 -55.45
N MET A 582 8.66 60.31 -54.84
CA MET A 582 9.78 59.59 -55.45
C MET A 582 9.36 58.82 -56.70
N ASN A 583 8.20 58.15 -56.67
CA ASN A 583 7.63 57.47 -57.83
C ASN A 583 7.31 58.46 -58.96
N ARG A 584 6.71 59.61 -58.65
CA ARG A 584 6.46 60.68 -59.63
C ARG A 584 7.77 61.23 -60.22
N LEU A 585 8.80 61.40 -59.39
CA LEU A 585 10.12 61.87 -59.83
C LEU A 585 10.78 60.84 -60.76
N SER A 586 10.82 59.56 -60.36
CA SER A 586 11.38 58.47 -61.15
C SER A 586 10.62 58.25 -62.47
N GLN A 587 9.30 58.42 -62.46
CA GLN A 587 8.50 58.40 -63.67
C GLN A 587 8.85 59.58 -64.59
N ALA A 588 8.97 60.80 -64.05
CA ALA A 588 9.38 61.95 -64.84
C ALA A 588 10.81 61.82 -65.41
N GLU A 589 11.75 61.27 -64.63
CA GLU A 589 13.10 60.94 -65.10
C GLU A 589 13.06 59.92 -66.24
N SER A 590 12.26 58.86 -66.09
CA SER A 590 12.08 57.82 -67.12
C SER A 590 11.47 58.39 -68.40
N GLU A 591 10.45 59.25 -68.29
CA GLU A 591 9.84 59.94 -69.43
C GLU A 591 10.84 60.88 -70.13
N ASN A 592 11.65 61.60 -69.35
CA ASN A 592 12.72 62.44 -69.88
C ASN A 592 13.79 61.62 -70.59
N GLU A 593 14.23 60.48 -70.02
CA GLU A 593 15.17 59.57 -70.66
C GLU A 593 14.65 59.04 -71.99
N VAL A 594 13.39 58.56 -72.03
CA VAL A 594 12.75 58.11 -73.27
C VAL A 594 12.68 59.24 -74.30
N SER A 595 12.38 60.46 -73.87
CA SER A 595 12.36 61.63 -74.75
C SER A 595 13.74 61.94 -75.32
N LEU A 596 14.79 61.90 -74.49
CA LEU A 596 16.19 62.11 -74.88
C LEU A 596 16.66 61.04 -75.86
N PHE A 597 16.38 59.75 -75.58
CA PHE A 597 16.71 58.67 -76.49
C PHE A 597 15.98 58.81 -77.84
N ARG A 598 14.71 59.22 -77.83
CA ARG A 598 13.96 59.48 -79.07
C ARG A 598 14.57 60.61 -79.89
N THR A 599 14.89 61.75 -79.25
CA THR A 599 15.54 62.88 -79.92
C THR A 599 16.92 62.49 -80.44
N HIS A 600 17.70 61.74 -79.67
CA HIS A 600 19.01 61.25 -80.10
C HIS A 600 18.91 60.31 -81.30
N GLY A 601 17.95 59.37 -81.28
CA GLY A 601 17.67 58.49 -82.43
C GLY A 601 17.27 59.27 -83.68
N GLN A 602 16.47 60.34 -83.54
CA GLN A 602 16.12 61.21 -84.66
C GLN A 602 17.32 61.98 -85.21
N ILE A 603 18.19 62.53 -84.35
CA ILE A 603 19.41 63.21 -84.77
C ILE A 603 20.34 62.25 -85.52
N GLU A 604 20.51 61.03 -85.01
CA GLU A 604 21.38 60.04 -85.65
C GLU A 604 20.80 59.57 -86.99
N GLN A 605 19.47 59.42 -87.09
CA GLN A 605 18.80 59.12 -88.35
C GLN A 605 18.98 60.24 -89.38
N GLU A 606 18.84 61.50 -88.98
CA GLU A 606 19.13 62.66 -89.83
C GLU A 606 20.61 62.71 -90.25
N ARG A 607 21.54 62.39 -89.34
CA ARG A 607 22.98 62.29 -89.64
C ARG A 607 23.26 61.22 -90.68
N LEU A 608 22.70 60.02 -90.53
CA LEU A 608 22.81 58.92 -91.49
C LEU A 608 22.19 59.28 -92.85
N ASN A 609 21.08 60.00 -92.87
CA ASN A 609 20.49 60.52 -94.10
C ASN A 609 21.43 61.52 -94.80
N GLY A 610 22.05 62.42 -94.03
CA GLY A 610 23.07 63.35 -94.52
C GLY A 610 24.28 62.63 -95.10
N ASP A 611 24.81 61.62 -94.41
CA ASP A 611 25.92 60.78 -94.86
C ASP A 611 25.56 60.04 -96.17
N LEU A 612 24.34 59.50 -96.27
CA LEU A 612 23.83 58.83 -97.47
C LEU A 612 23.71 59.78 -98.67
N LEU A 613 23.24 61.02 -98.43
CA LEU A 613 23.22 62.08 -99.44
C LEU A 613 24.63 62.43 -99.92
N ALA A 614 25.60 62.55 -99.02
CA ALA A 614 26.99 62.81 -99.39
C ALA A 614 27.59 61.67 -100.23
N ILE A 615 27.30 60.41 -99.90
CA ILE A 615 27.71 59.25 -100.70
C ILE A 615 27.06 59.30 -102.09
N LYS A 616 25.75 59.61 -102.18
CA LYS A 616 25.07 59.76 -103.48
C LYS A 616 25.70 60.86 -104.33
N HIS A 617 26.04 62.00 -103.74
CA HIS A 617 26.74 63.07 -104.45
C HIS A 617 28.11 62.60 -104.97
N LYS A 618 28.90 61.93 -104.14
CA LYS A 618 30.20 61.36 -104.57
C LYS A 618 30.05 60.34 -105.69
N HIS A 619 29.04 59.48 -105.62
CA HIS A 619 28.75 58.53 -106.68
C HIS A 619 28.41 59.24 -107.99
N SER A 620 27.55 60.26 -107.93
CA SER A 620 27.18 61.07 -109.09
C SER A 620 28.40 61.81 -109.69
N GLU A 621 29.28 62.35 -108.84
CA GLU A 621 30.51 63.00 -109.28
C GLU A 621 31.49 62.01 -109.92
N ALA A 622 31.68 60.83 -109.32
CA ALA A 622 32.53 59.78 -109.86
C ALA A 622 31.99 59.23 -111.19
N GLU A 623 30.68 59.04 -111.32
CA GLU A 623 30.04 58.68 -112.60
C GLU A 623 30.30 59.73 -113.67
N ALA A 624 30.12 61.02 -113.34
CA ALA A 624 30.43 62.12 -114.24
C ALA A 624 31.92 62.15 -114.64
N GLU A 625 32.83 61.91 -113.70
CA GLU A 625 34.27 61.84 -113.97
C GLU A 625 34.63 60.66 -114.89
N VAL A 626 34.06 59.48 -114.65
CA VAL A 626 34.26 58.30 -115.50
C VAL A 626 33.75 58.55 -116.91
N VAL A 627 32.57 59.15 -117.07
CA VAL A 627 32.03 59.55 -118.38
C VAL A 627 32.97 60.55 -119.06
N GLY A 628 33.44 61.58 -118.34
CA GLY A 628 34.39 62.55 -118.87
C GLY A 628 35.72 61.92 -119.30
N ARG A 629 36.26 61.00 -118.50
CA ARG A 629 37.51 60.27 -118.79
C ARG A 629 37.33 59.31 -119.97
N ALA A 630 36.19 58.64 -120.07
CA ALA A 630 35.86 57.79 -121.22
C ALA A 630 35.80 58.61 -122.51
N GLU A 631 35.19 59.80 -122.48
CA GLU A 631 35.13 60.70 -123.62
C GLU A 631 36.51 61.24 -124.01
N ALA A 632 37.34 61.65 -123.04
CA ALA A 632 38.72 62.06 -123.29
C ALA A 632 39.55 60.94 -123.95
N ASN A 633 39.37 59.69 -123.51
CA ASN A 633 40.02 58.53 -124.13
C ASN A 633 39.54 58.29 -125.56
N LYS A 634 38.24 58.48 -125.87
CA LYS A 634 37.74 58.41 -127.26
C LYS A 634 38.42 59.47 -128.14
N VAL A 635 38.52 60.70 -127.66
CA VAL A 635 39.18 61.80 -128.38
C VAL A 635 40.65 61.46 -128.63
N ALA A 636 41.36 60.99 -127.61
CA ALA A 636 42.77 60.61 -127.72
C ALA A 636 42.97 59.47 -128.72
N ALA A 637 42.14 58.41 -128.65
CA ALA A 637 42.19 57.30 -129.59
C ALA A 637 41.89 57.72 -131.03
N PHE A 638 40.92 58.62 -131.24
CA PHE A 638 40.59 59.17 -132.56
C PHE A 638 41.76 59.96 -133.16
N ILE A 639 42.37 60.86 -132.39
CA ILE A 639 43.50 61.68 -132.84
C ILE A 639 44.73 60.82 -133.13
N ALA A 640 45.02 59.81 -132.30
CA ALA A 640 46.14 58.89 -132.49
C ALA A 640 45.91 57.98 -133.72
N GLY A 641 44.71 57.42 -133.90
CA GLY A 641 44.39 56.54 -135.03
C GLY A 641 44.50 57.20 -136.40
N LEU A 642 44.33 58.53 -136.48
CA LEU A 642 44.43 59.31 -137.72
C LEU A 642 45.86 59.75 -138.07
N GLU A 643 46.85 59.53 -137.19
CA GLU A 643 48.24 59.98 -137.36
C GLU A 643 48.87 59.46 -138.66
N ALA A 644 48.60 58.20 -139.02
CA ALA A 644 49.18 57.56 -140.21
C ALA A 644 48.66 58.16 -141.54
N LYS A 645 47.46 58.77 -141.55
CA LYS A 645 46.85 59.34 -142.76
C LYS A 645 46.91 60.87 -142.80
N VAL A 646 46.92 61.53 -141.64
CA VAL A 646 46.95 63.00 -141.50
C VAL A 646 48.01 63.39 -140.47
N PRO A 647 49.24 63.74 -140.89
CA PRO A 647 50.36 63.96 -139.96
C PRO A 647 50.21 65.21 -139.09
N LYS A 648 49.66 66.31 -139.64
CA LYS A 648 49.49 67.58 -138.92
C LYS A 648 48.44 67.47 -137.81
N LEU A 649 48.77 67.97 -136.62
CA LEU A 649 47.89 67.91 -135.45
C LEU A 649 46.66 68.81 -135.59
N ASP A 650 46.83 70.04 -136.11
CA ASP A 650 45.72 71.00 -136.28
C ASP A 650 44.62 70.48 -137.21
N ASP A 651 45.01 69.78 -138.27
CA ASP A 651 44.07 69.19 -139.23
C ASP A 651 43.30 68.01 -138.60
N ARG A 652 43.94 67.24 -137.70
CA ARG A 652 43.27 66.16 -136.94
C ARG A 652 42.23 66.72 -135.95
N ILE A 653 42.56 67.82 -135.28
CA ILE A 653 41.65 68.49 -134.33
C ILE A 653 40.45 69.08 -135.06
N SER A 654 40.65 69.73 -136.21
CA SER A 654 39.56 70.32 -136.99
C SER A 654 38.58 69.26 -137.52
N LEU A 655 39.07 68.11 -137.99
CA LEU A 655 38.23 66.96 -138.39
C LEU A 655 37.35 66.43 -137.24
N TRP A 656 37.91 66.30 -136.03
CA TRP A 656 37.13 65.91 -134.85
C TRP A 656 36.06 66.96 -134.50
N GLN A 657 36.39 68.25 -134.58
CA GLN A 657 35.43 69.33 -134.34
C GLN A 657 34.28 69.35 -135.37
N VAL A 658 34.55 69.05 -136.64
CA VAL A 658 33.51 68.93 -137.67
C VAL A 658 32.60 67.73 -137.39
N LEU A 659 33.17 66.57 -137.02
CA LEU A 659 32.38 65.39 -136.61
C LEU A 659 31.50 65.68 -135.39
N ARG A 660 32.05 66.33 -134.35
CA ARG A 660 31.28 66.72 -133.16
C ARG A 660 30.19 67.74 -133.48
N LYS A 661 30.43 68.70 -134.39
CA LYS A 661 29.38 69.61 -134.86
C LYS A 661 28.27 68.84 -135.57
N ASN A 662 28.60 67.82 -136.37
CA ASN A 662 27.60 67.01 -137.06
C ASN A 662 26.82 66.11 -136.08
N GLU A 663 27.47 65.49 -135.10
CA GLU A 663 26.80 64.75 -134.01
C GLU A 663 25.93 65.66 -133.14
N ALA A 664 26.41 66.87 -132.81
CA ALA A 664 25.62 67.86 -132.09
C ALA A 664 24.38 68.28 -132.91
N LEU A 665 24.53 68.52 -134.22
CA LEU A 665 23.41 68.80 -135.11
C LEU A 665 22.44 67.62 -135.24
N ALA A 666 22.94 66.39 -135.27
CA ALA A 666 22.11 65.18 -135.28
C ALA A 666 21.29 65.06 -133.97
N ASN A 667 21.93 65.21 -132.80
CA ASN A 667 21.25 65.19 -131.50
C ASN A 667 20.24 66.34 -131.31
N ILE A 668 20.48 67.51 -131.93
CA ILE A 668 19.52 68.62 -131.96
C ILE A 668 18.32 68.29 -132.87
N SER A 669 18.55 67.57 -133.97
CA SER A 669 17.49 67.15 -134.90
C SER A 669 16.55 66.09 -134.34
N GLU A 670 16.99 65.31 -133.34
CA GLU A 670 16.18 64.30 -132.65
C GLU A 670 15.28 64.88 -131.54
N GLY A 671 15.25 66.20 -131.36
CA GLY A 671 14.17 66.93 -130.67
C GLY A 671 14.19 66.93 -129.15
N ASN A 672 15.20 66.35 -128.50
CA ASN A 672 15.24 66.21 -127.02
C ASN A 672 16.44 66.89 -126.36
N ALA A 673 17.08 67.84 -127.03
CA ALA A 673 18.26 68.56 -126.54
C ALA A 673 17.98 70.07 -126.33
N SER A 674 18.33 70.59 -125.14
CA SER A 674 18.27 72.01 -124.79
C SER A 674 19.62 72.68 -125.09
N LEU A 675 19.63 73.71 -125.95
CA LEU A 675 20.84 74.44 -126.31
C LEU A 675 21.03 75.65 -125.40
N TYR A 676 22.15 75.72 -124.67
CA TYR A 676 22.54 76.88 -123.87
C TYR A 676 23.48 77.76 -124.70
N TYR A 677 23.09 79.02 -124.95
CA TYR A 677 23.94 80.02 -125.61
C TYR A 677 24.63 80.90 -124.56
N THR A 678 25.87 81.34 -124.82
CA THR A 678 26.47 82.44 -124.05
C THR A 678 26.11 83.79 -124.67
N PRO A 679 26.11 84.91 -123.92
CA PRO A 679 25.74 86.23 -124.46
C PRO A 679 26.58 86.69 -125.67
N SER A 680 27.79 86.18 -125.84
CA SER A 680 28.66 86.41 -127.00
C SER A 680 28.25 85.63 -128.26
N ASP A 681 27.41 84.61 -128.12
CA ASP A 681 26.94 83.75 -129.22
C ASP A 681 25.60 84.20 -129.81
N VAL A 682 24.99 85.28 -129.28
CA VAL A 682 23.69 85.81 -129.73
C VAL A 682 23.67 87.35 -129.67
N ASP A 683 23.57 88.02 -130.82
CA ASP A 683 23.46 89.49 -130.95
C ASP A 683 22.00 89.94 -130.72
N LEU A 684 21.61 90.13 -129.44
CA LEU A 684 20.24 90.51 -129.04
C LEU A 684 20.18 91.99 -128.63
N SER A 685 19.69 92.85 -129.53
CA SER A 685 19.33 94.24 -129.24
C SER A 685 17.87 94.35 -128.76
N ILE A 686 17.62 94.82 -127.55
CA ILE A 686 16.26 95.03 -127.01
C ILE A 686 15.74 96.41 -127.43
N GLU A 687 14.75 96.44 -128.32
CA GLU A 687 14.02 97.65 -128.71
C GLU A 687 12.91 97.93 -127.68
N THR A 688 13.00 99.05 -126.96
CA THR A 688 11.96 99.47 -125.99
C THR A 688 10.93 100.37 -126.70
N LYS A 689 9.70 99.88 -126.88
CA LYS A 689 8.54 100.74 -127.17
C LYS A 689 7.76 101.01 -125.89
N LYS A 690 7.44 102.30 -125.69
CA LYS A 690 6.63 102.85 -124.59
C LYS A 690 5.30 102.14 -124.40
#